data_AF-A0A2B4RPV3-F1
#
_entry.id   AF-A0A2B4RPV3-F1
#
_cell.length_a   1.000
_cell.length_b   1.000
_cell.length_c   1.000
_cell.angle_alpha   90.00
_cell.angle_beta   90.00
_cell.angle_gamma   90.00
#
_symmetry.space_group_name_H-M   'P 1'
#
loop_
_entity.id
_entity.type
_entity.pdbx_description
1 polymer ?
#
loop_
_entity_poly.entity_id
_entity_poly.type
_entity_poly.pdbx_seq_one_letter_code
_entity_poly.pdbx_strand_id
1 'polypeptide(L)'
;MIELLISEDIKTGKKSNLYDESQPYHLLLEDGQKALLLPGSKKELFTLSRYQEELGKDFKRITFFLCPDRDFQISEGNFDEHDLTDFGDDDSDAPSSCNKRQKCEIDLTCNSDHKTSTQCSQFYQDQLMEMTPKLECEYQLDQDQKHECDQSKHVQQLQQLQQLEEDENLAFDLQRCYDVEDIITHEEENTTISDSSSVVTHLGRQVDESSNFFIVVRRVAPLDRTLSIWSREVKKNTGSTKKIVRVHFSGEKGIDSGAMAKEFFTITLPNIGTVIFPNGQPVDSTYHVHNGNFKVCGEIVAASIAQGGPAPCFLEESVSGLMADPNVPLQQLDSGKHLTTSDRELLDAIKEEIIAHTDTIIEHGYTGTVEASHTEEILSSVAISLVTKRLVYLKEFLNGLDSYGLKDIIQTHPEACKPLFVKNAGDIGAVDANYLFSSLHPEHAKEGSSRRKVEEATMDLLQDFLFHLEDDPNINCSGYAEAMASCEDTGKEAAGSQEELLLPDLTPAGVLGWLTGQKHKPISGEQISITVKFDHDCLIRNPKHQICFPVVRACAKEVTFPIAHMKTQETFNEILMLALSKGQSFAIHSSMEKQGRSSEDSDFTSTKVKSFASFRKSKGKEWKSRVTKFSKEEKKYEDVVVHLGLMEWNEKDQILKSKRGKRLPLRVSPNASYATLRQQAEEKWKTFHSNLYDESQPYHLLLEDGQKALLLPGSKKELFTLSRYQEELGKDFKRITFFLCPDRDFQISEGNFDEHDLTDFGDDDSDAPSSCNKRQKCEIDLTCNSDHKTSTQCSQFYQDQLMEMTPKLECEYQLDQDQKHECDQSKHVQQLQQLEEDENLAFDLQRCYDVEDIITHEEENTTISDSSSVVTHLGRQVDESSNFFIVVRRGAPLDRTLSIWSREVKKNTGSTKKIVRVHFSGEKGIDSGAMAKEFFTITLPNIGTVIFPNGQPVDSTYHVHNGNFKVCGEIVAASIAQGGPAPCFLEESVYGLMADPNVPLQQLDSGKHLTTSDRELLDAIKEDIMAHTDTIIEHGYTGTVEASHTEEILSSVAISLVTKRLVYLKEFLNGLDSYGLKDIIQTHPEACKPLFVKNAGDIGAVDANYLFSSLHPEHAKEGSSRRKVEEATMDLLQDFLFHLEDDPNINCSGYAEAMASCEDTGKEAAGSQEELLLPDLTPAGVLGWLTGQKHKPISGEQISITVKFDHDCLIRNPKHQICFPVVRACAKEVTFPIAHMKTQETFNEILMLALSKGQSFGMA
;
A
#
# COMPACT_ATOMS: atom_id res chain seq x y z
N MET A 1 19.75 44.56 -2.73
CA MET A 1 18.77 44.04 -3.72
C MET A 1 19.51 43.44 -4.92
N ILE A 2 20.23 44.21 -5.74
CA ILE A 2 21.01 43.68 -6.88
C ILE A 2 21.99 42.57 -6.45
N GLU A 3 22.79 42.79 -5.41
CA GLU A 3 23.72 41.79 -4.85
C GLU A 3 23.02 40.50 -4.35
N LEU A 4 21.78 40.61 -3.85
CA LEU A 4 21.00 39.44 -3.41
C LEU A 4 20.55 38.60 -4.60
N LEU A 5 20.06 39.25 -5.67
CA LEU A 5 19.62 38.59 -6.91
C LEU A 5 20.76 37.79 -7.56
N ILE A 6 21.94 38.41 -7.67
CA ILE A 6 23.15 37.76 -8.19
C ILE A 6 23.51 36.53 -7.32
N SER A 7 23.37 36.63 -5.99
CA SER A 7 23.64 35.51 -5.08
C SER A 7 22.62 34.36 -5.13
N GLU A 8 21.38 34.61 -5.58
CA GLU A 8 20.32 33.60 -5.70
C GLU A 8 20.39 32.81 -7.01
N ASP A 9 20.65 33.47 -8.15
CA ASP A 9 20.84 32.78 -9.43
C ASP A 9 22.06 31.83 -9.39
N ILE A 10 23.15 32.23 -8.72
CA ILE A 10 24.35 31.39 -8.51
C ILE A 10 24.02 30.15 -7.65
N LYS A 11 23.21 30.31 -6.59
CA LYS A 11 22.80 29.18 -5.71
C LYS A 11 21.82 28.21 -6.36
N THR A 12 21.03 28.66 -7.34
CA THR A 12 20.00 27.84 -8.01
C THR A 12 20.48 27.16 -9.29
N GLY A 13 21.75 27.34 -9.67
CA GLY A 13 22.41 26.59 -10.76
C GLY A 13 21.94 26.94 -12.19
N LYS A 14 21.18 28.01 -12.38
CA LYS A 14 20.63 28.40 -13.68
C LYS A 14 21.64 29.25 -14.50
N LYS A 15 22.44 28.58 -15.34
CA LYS A 15 23.25 29.17 -16.45
C LYS A 15 23.98 30.50 -16.13
N SER A 16 25.16 30.38 -15.53
CA SER A 16 26.08 31.47 -15.13
C SER A 16 26.74 32.28 -16.26
N ASN A 17 26.13 32.42 -17.45
CA ASN A 17 26.75 33.09 -18.62
C ASN A 17 26.10 34.46 -18.95
N LEU A 18 25.27 35.01 -18.07
CA LEU A 18 24.43 36.19 -18.35
C LEU A 18 24.80 37.45 -17.55
N TYR A 19 25.66 37.34 -16.54
CA TYR A 19 26.12 38.44 -15.69
C TYR A 19 27.64 38.48 -15.64
N ASP A 20 28.18 39.70 -15.57
CA ASP A 20 29.60 39.97 -15.39
C ASP A 20 29.81 40.57 -13.99
N GLU A 21 30.31 39.76 -13.06
CA GLU A 21 30.57 40.15 -11.67
C GLU A 21 31.61 41.28 -11.53
N SER A 22 32.35 41.61 -12.60
CA SER A 22 33.39 42.64 -12.57
C SER A 22 32.88 44.08 -12.76
N GLN A 23 31.58 44.27 -13.08
CA GLN A 23 30.99 45.60 -13.29
C GLN A 23 29.68 45.84 -12.52
N PRO A 24 29.41 47.08 -12.07
CA PRO A 24 28.15 47.42 -11.39
C PRO A 24 26.97 47.50 -12.36
N TYR A 25 25.75 47.29 -11.83
CA TYR A 25 24.50 47.35 -12.56
C TYR A 25 23.54 48.37 -11.91
N HIS A 26 22.62 48.92 -12.70
CA HIS A 26 21.50 49.73 -12.21
C HIS A 26 20.16 49.01 -12.38
N LEU A 27 19.29 49.19 -11.38
CA LEU A 27 17.90 48.76 -11.44
C LEU A 27 17.05 49.87 -12.07
N LEU A 28 16.38 49.55 -13.17
CA LEU A 28 15.50 50.44 -13.92
C LEU A 28 14.04 49.96 -13.81
N LEU A 29 13.13 50.94 -13.81
CA LEU A 29 11.68 50.75 -13.85
C LEU A 29 11.21 50.40 -15.28
N GLU A 30 9.93 50.07 -15.46
CA GLU A 30 9.38 49.70 -16.79
C GLU A 30 9.56 50.81 -17.85
N ASP A 31 9.58 52.09 -17.45
CA ASP A 31 9.83 53.23 -18.33
C ASP A 31 11.32 53.44 -18.67
N GLY A 32 12.23 52.75 -17.98
CA GLY A 32 13.68 52.88 -18.12
C GLY A 32 14.34 53.89 -17.18
N GLN A 33 13.60 54.56 -16.30
CA GLN A 33 14.19 55.43 -15.28
C GLN A 33 14.82 54.59 -14.16
N LYS A 34 15.90 55.09 -13.55
CA LYS A 34 16.55 54.43 -12.41
C LYS A 34 15.62 54.44 -11.19
N ALA A 35 15.48 53.29 -10.53
CA ALA A 35 14.56 53.05 -9.41
C ALA A 35 14.99 53.75 -8.09
N LEU A 36 15.11 55.08 -8.12
CA LEU A 36 15.45 55.95 -7.00
C LEU A 36 14.27 56.84 -6.57
N LEU A 37 13.40 57.21 -7.52
CA LEU A 37 12.19 58.00 -7.32
C LEU A 37 11.02 57.28 -8.00
N LEU A 38 9.79 57.57 -7.55
CA LEU A 38 8.58 57.09 -8.25
C LEU A 38 8.40 57.84 -9.59
N PRO A 39 7.95 57.17 -10.68
CA PRO A 39 7.76 57.82 -11.97
C PRO A 39 6.87 59.06 -11.89
N GLY A 40 7.32 60.17 -12.47
CA GLY A 40 6.62 61.46 -12.42
C GLY A 40 6.82 62.27 -11.14
N SER A 41 7.34 61.67 -10.05
CA SER A 41 7.66 62.39 -8.81
C SER A 41 9.09 62.95 -8.82
N LYS A 42 9.24 64.22 -8.44
CA LYS A 42 10.55 64.89 -8.33
C LYS A 42 11.13 64.90 -6.91
N LYS A 43 10.47 64.22 -5.95
CA LYS A 43 10.82 64.26 -4.52
C LYS A 43 10.58 62.96 -3.75
N GLU A 44 9.69 62.09 -4.22
CA GLU A 44 9.27 60.91 -3.46
C GLU A 44 10.16 59.71 -3.83
N LEU A 45 10.87 59.18 -2.84
CA LEU A 45 11.80 58.07 -3.00
C LEU A 45 11.06 56.78 -3.38
N PHE A 46 11.69 55.99 -4.24
CA PHE A 46 11.17 54.69 -4.65
C PHE A 46 11.09 53.74 -3.45
N THR A 47 9.91 53.15 -3.22
CA THR A 47 9.74 51.93 -2.43
C THR A 47 8.85 50.96 -3.20
N LEU A 48 9.08 49.65 -3.05
CA LEU A 48 8.38 48.64 -3.85
C LEU A 48 6.85 48.69 -3.61
N SER A 49 6.41 48.85 -2.37
CA SER A 49 4.98 48.98 -2.03
C SER A 49 4.35 50.22 -2.64
N ARG A 50 5.00 51.39 -2.56
CA ARG A 50 4.45 52.62 -3.12
C ARG A 50 4.41 52.61 -4.66
N TYR A 51 5.38 51.96 -5.29
CA TYR A 51 5.36 51.72 -6.74
C TYR A 51 4.29 50.70 -7.16
N GLN A 52 4.03 49.71 -6.32
CA GLN A 52 2.96 48.73 -6.51
C GLN A 52 1.57 49.38 -6.43
N GLU A 53 1.35 50.27 -5.45
CA GLU A 53 0.14 51.10 -5.34
C GLU A 53 -0.08 51.97 -6.58
N GLU A 54 0.93 52.73 -7.02
CA GLU A 54 0.86 53.59 -8.23
C GLU A 54 0.60 52.80 -9.52
N LEU A 55 1.11 51.56 -9.63
CA LEU A 55 0.87 50.70 -10.79
C LEU A 55 -0.48 49.95 -10.74
N GLY A 56 -1.10 49.79 -9.56
CA GLY A 56 -2.31 48.98 -9.38
C GLY A 56 -2.15 47.51 -9.78
N LYS A 57 -0.91 46.99 -9.83
CA LYS A 57 -0.57 45.60 -10.19
C LYS A 57 -0.31 44.78 -8.92
N ASP A 58 -0.48 43.46 -8.96
CA ASP A 58 0.14 42.56 -7.97
C ASP A 58 1.67 42.68 -8.06
N PHE A 59 2.40 42.59 -6.95
CA PHE A 59 3.87 42.54 -6.90
C PHE A 59 4.45 41.53 -7.91
N LYS A 60 3.79 40.38 -8.07
CA LYS A 60 4.17 39.33 -9.04
C LYS A 60 4.09 39.73 -10.51
N ARG A 61 3.58 40.94 -10.81
CA ARG A 61 3.40 41.47 -12.18
C ARG A 61 4.17 42.77 -12.40
N ILE A 62 5.05 43.16 -11.48
CA ILE A 62 5.94 44.32 -11.60
C ILE A 62 7.27 43.84 -12.18
N THR A 63 7.66 44.36 -13.34
CA THR A 63 8.94 44.02 -13.97
C THR A 63 10.00 45.08 -13.66
N PHE A 64 11.19 44.65 -13.27
CA PHE A 64 12.38 45.52 -13.23
C PHE A 64 13.39 45.08 -14.28
N PHE A 65 14.22 46.02 -14.72
CA PHE A 65 15.29 45.75 -15.68
C PHE A 65 16.64 46.02 -15.03
N LEU A 66 17.62 45.15 -15.27
CA LEU A 66 19.01 45.38 -14.92
C LEU A 66 19.76 45.90 -16.15
N CYS A 67 20.56 46.94 -15.96
CA CYS A 67 21.37 47.56 -17.00
C CYS A 67 22.80 47.72 -16.49
N PRO A 68 23.84 47.23 -17.20
CA PRO A 68 25.23 47.47 -16.83
C PRO A 68 25.52 48.97 -16.73
N ASP A 69 26.36 49.39 -15.79
CA ASP A 69 26.75 50.80 -15.60
C ASP A 69 27.34 51.42 -16.87
N ARG A 70 28.11 50.64 -17.65
CA ARG A 70 28.61 51.06 -18.96
C ARG A 70 27.48 51.43 -19.94
N ASP A 71 26.51 50.54 -20.12
CA ASP A 71 25.38 50.75 -21.05
C ASP A 71 24.47 51.88 -20.58
N PHE A 72 24.30 52.03 -19.25
CA PHE A 72 23.54 53.12 -18.68
C PHE A 72 24.24 54.47 -18.88
N GLN A 73 25.55 54.56 -18.64
CA GLN A 73 26.33 55.78 -18.87
C GLN A 73 26.40 56.15 -20.37
N ILE A 74 26.42 55.17 -21.27
CA ILE A 74 26.24 55.39 -22.71
C ILE A 74 24.84 55.97 -23.00
N SER A 75 23.78 55.43 -22.37
CA SER A 75 22.41 55.92 -22.56
C SER A 75 22.16 57.33 -22.00
N GLU A 76 22.88 57.72 -20.95
CA GLU A 76 22.89 59.07 -20.37
C GLU A 76 23.84 60.04 -21.12
N GLY A 77 24.57 59.56 -22.14
CA GLY A 77 25.44 60.39 -22.99
C GLY A 77 26.77 60.81 -22.34
N ASN A 78 27.28 60.05 -21.37
CA ASN A 78 28.43 60.41 -20.54
C ASN A 78 29.77 59.77 -20.98
N PHE A 79 29.88 59.20 -22.17
CA PHE A 79 31.10 58.55 -22.67
C PHE A 79 31.66 59.21 -23.95
N ASP A 80 32.93 59.61 -23.91
CA ASP A 80 33.69 60.08 -25.07
C ASP A 80 34.14 58.91 -25.97
N GLU A 81 34.20 59.16 -27.28
CA GLU A 81 34.22 58.16 -28.37
C GLU A 81 35.57 57.42 -28.57
N HIS A 82 36.45 57.36 -27.56
CA HIS A 82 37.90 57.16 -27.82
C HIS A 82 38.57 55.84 -27.38
N ASP A 83 37.92 54.98 -26.58
CA ASP A 83 38.52 53.74 -26.02
C ASP A 83 37.87 52.42 -26.56
N LEU A 84 37.57 52.36 -27.87
CA LEU A 84 37.05 51.16 -28.55
C LEU A 84 38.07 50.53 -29.51
N THR A 85 39.20 50.03 -28.99
CA THR A 85 40.09 49.13 -29.73
C THR A 85 40.80 48.12 -28.82
N ASP A 86 40.31 46.87 -28.74
CA ASP A 86 41.15 45.67 -28.98
C ASP A 86 40.29 44.40 -29.19
N PHE A 87 40.66 43.60 -30.21
CA PHE A 87 40.06 42.29 -30.64
C PHE A 87 38.55 42.29 -31.01
N GLY A 88 38.09 41.89 -32.21
CA GLY A 88 38.69 41.07 -33.29
C GLY A 88 37.98 39.71 -33.36
N ASP A 89 36.77 39.61 -33.94
CA ASP A 89 36.45 39.41 -35.38
C ASP A 89 36.14 37.94 -35.69
N ASP A 90 34.86 37.62 -35.90
CA ASP A 90 34.38 36.64 -36.89
C ASP A 90 32.88 36.86 -37.20
N ASP A 91 32.52 36.90 -38.49
CA ASP A 91 31.16 37.15 -39.03
C ASP A 91 30.22 35.90 -38.85
N SER A 92 28.88 35.94 -38.94
CA SER A 92 28.00 36.78 -39.77
C SER A 92 26.53 36.86 -39.26
N ASP A 93 25.76 37.79 -39.86
CA ASP A 93 24.30 37.98 -39.86
C ASP A 93 23.63 38.66 -38.64
N ALA A 94 23.46 39.98 -38.77
CA ALA A 94 22.58 40.82 -37.96
C ALA A 94 21.16 40.97 -38.58
N PRO A 95 20.17 41.39 -37.78
CA PRO A 95 19.61 42.70 -38.11
C PRO A 95 19.47 43.66 -36.92
N SER A 96 19.65 44.94 -37.25
CA SER A 96 19.64 46.12 -36.39
C SER A 96 18.36 46.34 -35.56
N SER A 97 18.50 46.45 -34.23
CA SER A 97 18.10 47.66 -33.48
C SER A 97 18.71 47.66 -32.07
N CYS A 98 19.08 48.82 -31.55
CA CYS A 98 19.61 48.95 -30.18
C CYS A 98 18.47 48.84 -29.17
N ASN A 99 18.27 47.66 -28.58
CA ASN A 99 17.36 47.42 -27.46
C ASN A 99 17.70 46.10 -26.73
N LYS A 100 18.84 46.05 -26.02
CA LYS A 100 19.14 44.97 -25.07
C LYS A 100 18.86 45.42 -23.63
N ARG A 101 17.59 45.43 -23.24
CA ARG A 101 17.19 45.43 -21.81
C ARG A 101 16.98 43.98 -21.38
N GLN A 102 17.80 43.46 -20.47
CA GLN A 102 17.56 42.12 -19.90
C GLN A 102 16.38 42.18 -18.93
N LYS A 103 15.33 41.40 -19.21
CA LYS A 103 14.19 41.22 -18.32
C LYS A 103 14.55 40.17 -17.27
N CYS A 104 14.63 40.58 -16.00
CA CYS A 104 14.74 39.66 -14.87
C CYS A 104 13.39 39.63 -14.15
N GLU A 105 12.79 38.45 -14.07
CA GLU A 105 11.50 38.23 -13.40
C GLU A 105 11.83 37.75 -11.98
N ILE A 106 11.67 38.64 -11.00
CA ILE A 106 12.09 38.40 -9.61
C ILE A 106 10.94 37.76 -8.84
N ASP A 107 11.13 36.53 -8.36
CA ASP A 107 10.16 35.83 -7.51
C ASP A 107 10.55 36.00 -6.02
N LEU A 108 10.00 37.02 -5.35
CA LEU A 108 10.31 37.34 -3.96
C LEU A 108 9.62 36.38 -2.98
N THR A 109 10.19 35.17 -2.81
CA THR A 109 9.77 34.21 -1.78
C THR A 109 10.91 33.93 -0.79
N CYS A 110 10.89 34.64 0.34
CA CYS A 110 11.84 34.42 1.44
C CYS A 110 11.50 33.12 2.19
N ASN A 111 12.23 32.04 1.90
CA ASN A 111 12.20 30.83 2.73
C ASN A 111 13.05 31.04 4.00
N SER A 112 12.40 31.07 5.16
CA SER A 112 13.06 31.09 6.46
C SER A 112 12.99 29.71 7.14
N ASP A 113 13.80 28.75 6.69
CA ASP A 113 14.06 27.52 7.45
C ASP A 113 15.44 26.93 7.14
N HIS A 114 16.47 27.43 7.82
CA HIS A 114 17.65 26.63 8.20
C HIS A 114 18.32 27.23 9.44
N LYS A 115 18.30 26.49 10.55
CA LYS A 115 19.07 26.80 11.76
C LYS A 115 20.56 26.49 11.55
N THR A 116 21.36 27.47 11.12
CA THR A 116 22.82 27.55 11.41
C THR A 116 23.42 28.92 11.08
N SER A 117 23.20 29.94 11.93
CA SER A 117 24.16 31.05 12.08
C SER A 117 23.89 31.89 13.33
N THR A 118 24.31 31.39 14.50
CA THR A 118 24.24 32.12 15.77
C THR A 118 25.36 33.19 15.91
N GLN A 119 25.90 33.69 14.78
CA GLN A 119 26.99 34.68 14.74
C GLN A 119 26.75 35.85 13.78
N CYS A 120 25.69 35.85 12.96
CA CYS A 120 25.40 36.99 12.07
C CYS A 120 24.48 38.05 12.72
N SER A 121 23.70 37.68 13.74
CA SER A 121 22.74 38.58 14.41
C SER A 121 23.37 39.59 15.37
N GLN A 122 24.61 39.35 15.84
CA GLN A 122 25.29 40.20 16.83
C GLN A 122 26.02 41.42 16.25
N PHE A 123 26.12 41.57 14.92
CA PHE A 123 26.79 42.74 14.33
C PHE A 123 25.84 43.89 13.96
N TYR A 124 24.53 43.64 13.84
CA TYR A 124 23.53 44.62 13.40
C TYR A 124 22.65 45.21 14.51
N GLN A 125 22.63 44.63 15.72
CA GLN A 125 21.88 45.19 16.85
C GLN A 125 22.56 46.40 17.51
N ASP A 126 23.89 46.54 17.37
CA ASP A 126 24.67 47.58 18.06
C ASP A 126 24.66 48.97 17.37
N GLN A 127 24.08 49.11 16.17
CA GLN A 127 24.03 50.41 15.44
C GLN A 127 22.66 51.09 15.35
N LEU A 128 21.57 50.46 15.81
CA LEU A 128 20.23 51.06 15.80
C LEU A 128 19.73 51.53 17.18
N MET A 129 20.64 51.60 18.16
CA MET A 129 20.32 52.04 19.53
C MET A 129 20.51 53.55 19.79
N GLU A 130 20.62 54.38 18.73
CA GLU A 130 20.60 55.85 18.86
C GLU A 130 19.45 56.50 18.07
N MET A 131 18.80 57.46 18.73
CA MET A 131 17.72 58.36 18.24
C MET A 131 16.28 57.82 18.19
N THR A 132 15.68 57.62 19.38
CA THR A 132 14.28 58.03 19.61
C THR A 132 14.16 58.94 20.84
N PRO A 133 13.53 60.12 20.74
CA PRO A 133 13.07 60.88 21.90
C PRO A 133 11.62 60.54 22.26
N LYS A 134 11.34 60.45 23.56
CA LYS A 134 10.02 60.23 24.17
C LYS A 134 9.08 61.44 24.05
N LEU A 135 7.78 61.20 24.22
CA LEU A 135 6.81 61.92 25.09
C LEU A 135 5.41 61.31 24.79
N GLU A 136 4.88 60.39 25.60
CA GLU A 136 4.10 60.61 26.84
C GLU A 136 2.70 61.20 26.63
N CYS A 137 1.69 60.51 27.19
CA CYS A 137 0.28 60.90 27.17
C CYS A 137 -0.08 61.76 28.37
N GLU A 138 -1.04 62.67 28.21
CA GLU A 138 -1.85 63.17 29.34
C GLU A 138 -3.35 63.15 29.00
N TYR A 139 -4.14 62.73 29.98
CA TYR A 139 -5.61 62.80 30.01
C TYR A 139 -6.07 64.20 30.46
N GLN A 140 -7.22 64.70 29.98
CA GLN A 140 -8.43 64.92 30.83
C GLN A 140 -9.57 65.69 30.12
N LEU A 141 -10.74 65.05 30.13
CA LEU A 141 -12.11 65.51 30.38
C LEU A 141 -12.61 66.96 30.12
N ASP A 142 -13.87 66.94 29.63
CA ASP A 142 -15.02 67.82 29.89
C ASP A 142 -15.34 69.05 29.02
N GLN A 143 -16.50 68.92 28.34
CA GLN A 143 -17.65 69.84 28.26
C GLN A 143 -17.40 71.35 28.09
N ASP A 144 -17.89 71.96 26.99
CA ASP A 144 -19.19 72.67 27.08
C ASP A 144 -19.79 73.11 25.71
N GLN A 145 -21.04 73.59 25.75
CA GLN A 145 -21.88 74.01 24.61
C GLN A 145 -21.56 75.41 24.06
N LYS A 146 -21.68 75.64 22.73
CA LYS A 146 -22.71 76.54 22.12
C LYS A 146 -22.60 76.81 20.60
N HIS A 147 -23.73 76.52 19.94
CA HIS A 147 -24.46 77.23 18.87
C HIS A 147 -23.90 78.44 18.09
N GLU A 148 -24.38 78.50 16.82
CA GLU A 148 -24.67 79.68 15.97
C GLU A 148 -23.47 80.43 15.37
N CYS A 149 -23.33 80.59 14.05
CA CYS A 149 -24.29 81.12 13.05
C CYS A 149 -23.54 81.14 11.69
N ASP A 150 -24.08 81.03 10.47
CA ASP A 150 -25.33 80.53 9.86
C ASP A 150 -25.15 80.67 8.32
N GLN A 151 -25.93 79.95 7.49
CA GLN A 151 -26.25 80.23 6.07
C GLN A 151 -25.13 80.73 5.09
N SER A 152 -24.86 80.08 3.95
CA SER A 152 -25.86 79.71 2.94
C SER A 152 -25.22 79.04 1.70
N LYS A 153 -26.03 78.27 0.95
CA LYS A 153 -25.78 77.73 -0.42
C LYS A 153 -24.90 76.47 -0.57
N HIS A 154 -25.45 75.30 -0.25
CA HIS A 154 -25.13 74.05 -0.98
C HIS A 154 -26.32 73.06 -1.10
N VAL A 155 -27.57 73.56 -1.12
CA VAL A 155 -28.82 72.77 -0.99
C VAL A 155 -29.34 72.19 -2.32
N GLN A 156 -28.48 71.94 -3.31
CA GLN A 156 -28.86 71.21 -4.53
C GLN A 156 -27.87 70.10 -4.94
N GLN A 157 -26.98 69.69 -4.04
CA GLN A 157 -26.05 68.58 -4.28
C GLN A 157 -25.96 67.59 -3.11
N LEU A 158 -26.99 67.57 -2.25
CA LEU A 158 -27.10 66.71 -1.06
C LEU A 158 -28.29 65.74 -1.11
N GLN A 159 -28.93 65.57 -2.28
CA GLN A 159 -29.96 64.53 -2.51
C GLN A 159 -29.51 63.44 -3.50
N GLN A 160 -28.21 63.39 -3.81
CA GLN A 160 -27.62 62.33 -4.65
C GLN A 160 -26.39 61.65 -4.01
N LEU A 161 -26.03 62.05 -2.79
CA LEU A 161 -24.95 61.47 -1.97
C LEU A 161 -25.48 60.95 -0.61
N GLN A 162 -26.79 60.70 -0.49
CA GLN A 162 -27.39 59.97 0.64
C GLN A 162 -27.94 58.59 0.20
N GLN A 163 -27.39 58.01 -0.87
CA GLN A 163 -27.75 56.68 -1.38
C GLN A 163 -26.54 55.80 -1.72
N LEU A 164 -25.34 56.21 -1.30
CA LEU A 164 -24.10 55.42 -1.44
C LEU A 164 -23.27 55.31 -0.15
N GLU A 165 -23.59 56.07 0.91
CA GLU A 165 -22.92 55.96 2.23
C GLU A 165 -23.68 55.06 3.24
N GLU A 166 -24.87 54.55 2.90
CA GLU A 166 -25.60 53.57 3.72
C GLU A 166 -25.25 52.10 3.36
N ASP A 167 -24.69 51.84 2.17
CA ASP A 167 -24.34 50.47 1.72
C ASP A 167 -22.94 50.01 2.20
N GLU A 168 -22.00 50.91 2.48
CA GLU A 168 -20.66 50.53 2.99
C GLU A 168 -20.60 50.38 4.53
N ASN A 169 -21.46 51.09 5.28
CA ASN A 169 -21.48 50.99 6.74
C ASN A 169 -22.19 49.73 7.28
N LEU A 170 -22.99 49.02 6.47
CA LEU A 170 -23.59 47.74 6.88
C LEU A 170 -22.60 46.56 6.81
N ALA A 171 -21.48 46.72 6.11
CA ALA A 171 -20.43 45.70 6.03
C ALA A 171 -19.40 45.79 7.18
N PHE A 172 -19.25 46.97 7.80
CA PHE A 172 -18.21 47.19 8.82
C PHE A 172 -18.65 46.82 10.25
N ASP A 173 -19.96 46.84 10.56
CA ASP A 173 -20.50 46.51 11.88
C ASP A 173 -20.64 44.99 12.15
N LEU A 174 -20.41 44.13 11.15
CA LEU A 174 -20.45 42.67 11.32
C LEU A 174 -19.12 42.06 11.79
N GLN A 175 -18.02 42.83 11.77
CA GLN A 175 -16.69 42.35 12.15
C GLN A 175 -16.41 42.46 13.68
N ARG A 176 -17.34 43.00 14.47
CA ARG A 176 -17.09 43.38 15.89
C ARG A 176 -17.96 42.67 16.93
N CYS A 177 -18.56 41.54 16.58
CA CYS A 177 -19.55 40.83 17.42
C CYS A 177 -19.11 39.42 17.87
N TYR A 178 -17.80 39.14 18.02
CA TYR A 178 -17.29 37.87 18.57
C TYR A 178 -15.97 37.96 19.38
N ASP A 179 -15.73 39.09 20.09
CA ASP A 179 -14.52 39.28 20.94
C ASP A 179 -14.86 39.49 22.45
N VAL A 180 -15.74 38.67 23.05
CA VAL A 180 -15.83 38.51 24.51
C VAL A 180 -16.33 37.09 24.84
N GLU A 181 -15.69 36.41 25.80
CA GLU A 181 -15.95 35.02 26.26
C GLU A 181 -15.57 33.96 25.18
N ASP A 182 -14.46 33.22 25.25
CA ASP A 182 -13.58 32.88 26.38
C ASP A 182 -12.09 33.18 26.10
N ILE A 183 -11.40 33.83 27.07
CA ILE A 183 -9.94 33.81 27.12
C ILE A 183 -9.52 32.51 27.82
N ILE A 184 -9.26 31.47 27.04
CA ILE A 184 -8.50 30.31 27.54
C ILE A 184 -7.08 30.82 27.80
N THR A 185 -6.71 30.90 29.08
CA THR A 185 -5.33 31.12 29.48
C THR A 185 -4.47 29.98 28.95
N HIS A 186 -3.52 30.28 28.06
CA HIS A 186 -2.49 29.35 27.62
C HIS A 186 -1.55 29.01 28.79
N GLU A 187 -2.00 28.13 29.68
CA GLU A 187 -1.09 27.35 30.52
C GLU A 187 -0.57 26.18 29.68
N GLU A 188 0.75 25.96 29.68
CA GLU A 188 1.41 24.83 29.01
C GLU A 188 1.16 23.53 29.78
N GLU A 189 -0.11 23.13 29.92
CA GLU A 189 -0.44 21.77 30.34
C GLU A 189 -0.12 20.79 29.21
N ASN A 190 0.85 19.91 29.44
CA ASN A 190 1.05 18.69 28.66
C ASN A 190 -0.22 17.83 28.76
N THR A 191 -1.20 18.05 27.87
CA THR A 191 -2.41 17.24 27.81
C THR A 191 -2.05 15.80 27.48
N THR A 192 -2.13 14.94 28.49
CA THR A 192 -2.02 13.49 28.35
C THR A 192 -3.17 12.99 27.50
N ILE A 193 -2.86 12.30 26.40
CA ILE A 193 -3.88 11.70 25.53
C ILE A 193 -4.45 10.45 26.22
N SER A 194 -5.73 10.52 26.60
CA SER A 194 -6.47 9.49 27.34
C SER A 194 -7.69 8.94 26.60
N ASP A 195 -8.31 9.78 25.77
CA ASP A 195 -9.59 9.53 25.10
C ASP A 195 -9.72 10.38 23.82
N SER A 196 -10.77 10.15 23.04
CA SER A 196 -10.98 10.85 21.75
C SER A 196 -11.18 12.36 21.86
N SER A 197 -11.66 12.87 23.01
CA SER A 197 -11.76 14.32 23.23
C SER A 197 -10.38 14.94 23.42
N SER A 198 -9.52 14.27 24.21
CA SER A 198 -8.12 14.69 24.38
C SER A 198 -7.33 14.65 23.05
N VAL A 199 -7.60 13.69 22.16
CA VAL A 199 -7.03 13.64 20.79
C VAL A 199 -7.47 14.85 19.97
N VAL A 200 -8.78 15.14 19.91
CA VAL A 200 -9.33 16.29 19.15
C VAL A 200 -8.79 17.62 19.70
N THR A 201 -8.73 17.77 21.01
CA THR A 201 -8.17 18.97 21.67
C THR A 201 -6.68 19.14 21.35
N HIS A 202 -5.89 18.05 21.37
CA HIS A 202 -4.48 18.07 21.05
C HIS A 202 -4.22 18.43 19.57
N LEU A 203 -5.04 17.95 18.64
CA LEU A 203 -4.96 18.31 17.23
C LEU A 203 -5.43 19.75 16.95
N GLY A 204 -6.53 20.18 17.58
CA GLY A 204 -7.09 21.52 17.39
C GLY A 204 -6.12 22.64 17.76
N ARG A 205 -5.34 22.48 18.83
CA ARG A 205 -4.28 23.44 19.22
C ARG A 205 -3.14 23.60 18.19
N GLN A 206 -3.05 22.70 17.21
CA GLN A 206 -2.02 22.74 16.16
C GLN A 206 -2.53 23.39 14.87
N VAL A 207 -3.80 23.81 14.84
CA VAL A 207 -4.40 24.51 13.70
C VAL A 207 -3.92 25.97 13.70
N ASP A 208 -3.35 26.41 12.58
CA ASP A 208 -2.94 27.80 12.37
C ASP A 208 -4.17 28.65 12.02
N GLU A 209 -4.65 29.42 13.00
CA GLU A 209 -5.79 30.31 12.83
C GLU A 209 -5.48 31.56 11.98
N SER A 210 -4.19 31.86 11.75
CA SER A 210 -3.76 33.03 10.99
C SER A 210 -3.79 32.82 9.47
N SER A 211 -3.88 31.57 9.00
CA SER A 211 -3.90 31.24 7.57
C SER A 211 -5.05 30.31 7.19
N ASN A 212 -5.53 30.44 5.95
CA ASN A 212 -6.69 29.71 5.45
C ASN A 212 -6.30 28.78 4.30
N PHE A 213 -6.89 27.58 4.29
CA PHE A 213 -6.92 26.66 3.16
C PHE A 213 -8.29 26.77 2.48
N PHE A 214 -8.36 27.50 1.37
CA PHE A 214 -9.63 27.88 0.74
C PHE A 214 -9.98 26.95 -0.42
N ILE A 215 -11.11 26.23 -0.32
CA ILE A 215 -11.61 25.36 -1.40
C ILE A 215 -12.95 25.86 -1.97
N VAL A 216 -13.09 25.75 -3.29
CA VAL A 216 -14.33 26.03 -4.02
C VAL A 216 -14.86 24.72 -4.60
N VAL A 217 -16.06 24.32 -4.18
CA VAL A 217 -16.63 23.00 -4.46
C VAL A 217 -18.13 23.10 -4.70
N ARG A 218 -18.75 22.13 -5.40
CA ARG A 218 -20.22 22.03 -5.47
C ARG A 218 -20.72 21.19 -4.30
N ARG A 219 -21.82 21.63 -3.68
CA ARG A 219 -22.54 20.90 -2.61
C ARG A 219 -22.82 19.44 -2.95
N VAL A 220 -23.11 19.17 -4.23
CA VAL A 220 -23.21 17.82 -4.81
C VAL A 220 -22.13 17.67 -5.89
N ALA A 221 -20.93 17.25 -5.47
CA ALA A 221 -19.80 16.94 -6.36
C ALA A 221 -19.44 15.45 -6.24
N PRO A 222 -19.13 14.75 -7.36
CA PRO A 222 -18.54 13.41 -7.31
C PRO A 222 -17.24 13.42 -6.50
N LEU A 223 -17.00 12.36 -5.73
CA LEU A 223 -15.88 12.32 -4.77
C LEU A 223 -14.53 12.58 -5.45
N ASP A 224 -14.23 11.95 -6.59
CA ASP A 224 -12.97 12.15 -7.32
C ASP A 224 -12.73 13.61 -7.70
N ARG A 225 -13.81 14.37 -7.97
CA ARG A 225 -13.69 15.81 -8.25
C ARG A 225 -13.35 16.59 -6.98
N THR A 226 -13.92 16.22 -5.84
CA THR A 226 -13.59 16.81 -4.54
C THR A 226 -12.14 16.52 -4.14
N LEU A 227 -11.70 15.26 -4.26
CA LEU A 227 -10.31 14.85 -4.01
C LEU A 227 -9.33 15.59 -4.93
N SER A 228 -9.66 15.71 -6.23
CA SER A 228 -8.87 16.47 -7.21
C SER A 228 -8.75 17.96 -6.87
N ILE A 229 -9.82 18.58 -6.35
CA ILE A 229 -9.81 19.99 -5.93
C ILE A 229 -8.91 20.16 -4.71
N TRP A 230 -9.06 19.31 -3.70
CA TRP A 230 -8.22 19.32 -2.49
C TRP A 230 -6.75 19.13 -2.84
N SER A 231 -6.41 18.08 -3.58
CA SER A 231 -5.04 17.76 -4.01
C SER A 231 -4.39 18.91 -4.80
N ARG A 232 -5.16 19.61 -5.65
CA ARG A 232 -4.69 20.80 -6.36
C ARG A 232 -4.43 21.98 -5.43
N GLU A 233 -5.23 22.16 -4.38
CA GLU A 233 -5.07 23.26 -3.43
C GLU A 233 -3.92 23.02 -2.46
N VAL A 234 -3.68 21.78 -2.03
CA VAL A 234 -2.48 21.37 -1.28
C VAL A 234 -1.21 21.72 -2.09
N LYS A 235 -1.17 21.37 -3.39
CA LYS A 235 -0.04 21.69 -4.27
C LYS A 235 0.24 23.19 -4.47
N LYS A 236 -0.73 24.09 -4.20
CA LYS A 236 -0.49 25.55 -4.20
C LYS A 236 -0.01 26.07 -2.85
N ASN A 237 -0.34 25.37 -1.76
CA ASN A 237 -0.08 25.79 -0.39
C ASN A 237 1.24 25.18 0.10
N THR A 238 2.36 25.60 -0.49
CA THR A 238 3.71 25.24 -0.04
C THR A 238 4.05 25.99 1.25
N GLY A 239 3.59 25.46 2.39
CA GLY A 239 3.75 26.00 3.74
C GLY A 239 3.01 25.13 4.75
N SER A 240 2.76 25.62 5.98
CA SER A 240 2.06 24.87 7.04
C SER A 240 0.79 24.19 6.52
N THR A 241 0.68 22.88 6.75
CA THR A 241 -0.46 22.04 6.33
C THR A 241 -1.70 22.21 7.21
N LYS A 242 -1.53 22.78 8.42
CA LYS A 242 -2.53 22.80 9.48
C LYS A 242 -3.41 24.06 9.47
N LYS A 243 -3.71 24.61 8.29
CA LYS A 243 -4.49 25.86 8.14
C LYS A 243 -5.97 25.65 8.42
N ILE A 244 -6.69 26.69 8.83
CA ILE A 244 -8.17 26.62 8.87
C ILE A 244 -8.72 26.37 7.47
N VAL A 245 -9.52 25.31 7.31
CA VAL A 245 -10.25 25.04 6.07
C VAL A 245 -11.40 26.03 5.95
N ARG A 246 -11.49 26.72 4.81
CA ARG A 246 -12.59 27.61 4.45
C ARG A 246 -13.21 27.11 3.16
N VAL A 247 -14.53 26.94 3.16
CA VAL A 247 -15.25 26.35 2.01
C VAL A 247 -16.19 27.36 1.40
N HIS A 248 -16.16 27.47 0.07
CA HIS A 248 -17.17 28.20 -0.69
C HIS A 248 -17.91 27.26 -1.63
N PHE A 249 -19.21 27.10 -1.41
CA PHE A 249 -20.07 26.34 -2.31
C PHE A 249 -20.39 27.17 -3.57
N SER A 250 -19.96 26.70 -4.73
CA SER A 250 -20.03 27.46 -5.98
C SER A 250 -21.50 27.69 -6.40
N GLY A 251 -21.89 28.96 -6.50
CA GLY A 251 -23.26 29.38 -6.82
C GLY A 251 -24.04 29.93 -5.62
N GLU A 252 -23.51 29.76 -4.40
CA GLU A 252 -24.12 30.23 -3.16
C GLU A 252 -23.46 31.56 -2.71
N LYS A 253 -24.19 32.42 -2.00
CA LYS A 253 -23.63 33.63 -1.38
C LYS A 253 -23.39 33.40 0.11
N GLY A 254 -22.12 33.41 0.51
CA GLY A 254 -21.73 33.42 1.93
C GLY A 254 -20.22 33.49 2.12
N ILE A 255 -19.83 33.93 3.31
CA ILE A 255 -18.46 33.87 3.83
C ILE A 255 -18.45 32.74 4.86
N ASP A 256 -17.48 31.83 4.78
CA ASP A 256 -17.40 30.70 5.70
C ASP A 256 -16.84 31.13 7.06
N SER A 257 -17.70 31.23 8.06
CA SER A 257 -17.30 31.40 9.48
C SER A 257 -16.75 30.11 10.12
N GLY A 258 -16.76 28.98 9.41
CA GLY A 258 -16.41 27.64 9.87
C GLY A 258 -17.56 26.63 9.71
N ALA A 259 -18.79 27.13 9.51
CA ALA A 259 -19.98 26.30 9.31
C ALA A 259 -19.98 25.58 7.94
N MET A 260 -19.48 26.21 6.87
CA MET A 260 -19.43 25.57 5.55
C MET A 260 -18.33 24.49 5.49
N ALA A 261 -17.22 24.69 6.19
CA ALA A 261 -16.21 23.64 6.39
C ALA A 261 -16.77 22.40 7.12
N LYS A 262 -17.50 22.60 8.23
CA LYS A 262 -18.17 21.49 8.94
C LYS A 262 -19.21 20.78 8.07
N GLU A 263 -19.98 21.52 7.28
CA GLU A 263 -20.92 20.96 6.31
C GLU A 263 -20.20 20.15 5.21
N PHE A 264 -19.11 20.68 4.65
CA PHE A 264 -18.28 19.98 3.67
C PHE A 264 -17.74 18.64 4.20
N PHE A 265 -17.21 18.61 5.42
CA PHE A 265 -16.78 17.37 6.05
C PHE A 265 -17.96 16.40 6.27
N THR A 266 -19.11 16.90 6.72
CA THR A 266 -20.34 16.12 6.91
C THR A 266 -20.84 15.46 5.63
N ILE A 267 -20.65 16.09 4.47
CA ILE A 267 -20.97 15.52 3.15
C ILE A 267 -19.85 14.59 2.65
N THR A 268 -18.59 14.91 2.91
CA THR A 268 -17.44 14.24 2.27
C THR A 268 -17.03 12.95 2.97
N LEU A 269 -17.01 12.90 4.32
CA LEU A 269 -16.56 11.70 5.04
C LEU A 269 -17.43 10.46 4.79
N PRO A 270 -18.78 10.54 4.72
CA PRO A 270 -19.61 9.40 4.31
C PRO A 270 -19.29 8.90 2.89
N ASN A 271 -19.00 9.81 1.95
CA ASN A 271 -18.62 9.42 0.58
C ASN A 271 -17.24 8.74 0.54
N ILE A 272 -16.28 9.18 1.36
CA ILE A 272 -15.01 8.45 1.55
C ILE A 272 -15.29 7.04 2.11
N GLY A 273 -16.17 6.94 3.11
CA GLY A 273 -16.57 5.67 3.72
C GLY A 273 -17.37 4.71 2.82
N THR A 274 -17.95 5.17 1.71
CA THR A 274 -18.67 4.31 0.75
C THR A 274 -17.85 3.98 -0.50
N VAL A 275 -17.04 4.91 -0.99
CA VAL A 275 -16.27 4.74 -2.25
C VAL A 275 -14.86 4.20 -1.99
N ILE A 276 -14.15 4.75 -1.00
CA ILE A 276 -12.74 4.44 -0.74
C ILE A 276 -12.60 3.36 0.34
N PHE A 277 -13.51 3.34 1.32
CA PHE A 277 -13.55 2.34 2.40
C PHE A 277 -14.84 1.50 2.44
N PRO A 278 -15.31 0.93 1.31
CA PRO A 278 -16.55 0.16 1.28
C PRO A 278 -16.55 -0.96 2.33
N ASN A 279 -17.68 -1.12 3.03
CA ASN A 279 -17.84 -2.01 4.19
C ASN A 279 -16.88 -1.76 5.38
N GLY A 280 -15.94 -0.80 5.28
CA GLY A 280 -14.98 -0.41 6.31
C GLY A 280 -13.56 -0.88 6.06
N GLN A 281 -13.27 -1.29 4.82
CA GLN A 281 -11.95 -1.74 4.36
C GLN A 281 -11.56 -0.95 3.12
N PRO A 282 -10.28 -0.60 2.92
CA PRO A 282 -9.86 0.11 1.71
C PRO A 282 -10.14 -0.75 0.46
N VAL A 283 -10.61 -0.12 -0.60
CA VAL A 283 -10.78 -0.78 -1.90
C VAL A 283 -9.43 -1.21 -2.48
N ASP A 284 -9.36 -2.41 -3.08
CA ASP A 284 -8.16 -2.90 -3.76
C ASP A 284 -8.03 -2.17 -5.11
N SER A 285 -7.32 -1.04 -5.11
CA SER A 285 -7.25 -0.12 -6.26
C SER A 285 -5.91 0.61 -6.36
N THR A 286 -5.06 0.15 -7.28
CA THR A 286 -3.82 0.86 -7.65
C THR A 286 -4.11 2.16 -8.41
N TYR A 287 -5.27 2.27 -9.07
CA TYR A 287 -5.79 3.54 -9.61
C TYR A 287 -5.94 4.61 -8.52
N HIS A 288 -6.49 4.28 -7.35
CA HIS A 288 -6.61 5.21 -6.24
C HIS A 288 -5.27 5.53 -5.57
N VAL A 289 -4.28 4.62 -5.61
CA VAL A 289 -2.89 4.91 -5.18
C VAL A 289 -2.20 5.88 -6.15
N HIS A 290 -2.27 5.61 -7.46
CA HIS A 290 -1.71 6.47 -8.52
C HIS A 290 -2.20 7.91 -8.42
N ASN A 291 -3.51 8.09 -8.26
CA ASN A 291 -4.11 9.42 -8.10
C ASN A 291 -3.88 10.06 -6.71
N GLY A 292 -3.27 9.34 -5.76
CA GLY A 292 -3.05 9.79 -4.39
C GLY A 292 -4.34 9.89 -3.56
N ASN A 293 -5.43 9.26 -3.99
CA ASN A 293 -6.75 9.41 -3.38
C ASN A 293 -6.78 8.93 -1.93
N PHE A 294 -6.11 7.82 -1.60
CA PHE A 294 -6.00 7.35 -0.21
C PHE A 294 -5.33 8.41 0.70
N LYS A 295 -4.23 9.00 0.25
CA LYS A 295 -3.55 10.08 0.98
C LYS A 295 -4.45 11.31 1.14
N VAL A 296 -5.09 11.77 0.07
CA VAL A 296 -6.01 12.92 0.12
C VAL A 296 -7.19 12.66 1.06
N CYS A 297 -7.73 11.43 1.09
CA CYS A 297 -8.75 11.05 2.07
C CYS A 297 -8.24 11.13 3.52
N GLY A 298 -6.99 10.73 3.77
CA GLY A 298 -6.35 10.88 5.07
C GLY A 298 -6.20 12.35 5.49
N GLU A 299 -5.78 13.22 4.56
CA GLU A 299 -5.67 14.67 4.80
C GLU A 299 -7.04 15.29 5.15
N ILE A 300 -8.10 14.94 4.42
CA ILE A 300 -9.47 15.42 4.68
C ILE A 300 -9.99 14.92 6.04
N VAL A 301 -9.74 13.65 6.38
CA VAL A 301 -10.16 13.06 7.67
C VAL A 301 -9.42 13.71 8.84
N ALA A 302 -8.10 13.92 8.72
CA ALA A 302 -7.32 14.61 9.74
C ALA A 302 -7.76 16.07 9.92
N ALA A 303 -8.02 16.80 8.83
CA ALA A 303 -8.56 18.16 8.89
C ALA A 303 -9.95 18.20 9.55
N SER A 304 -10.84 17.24 9.25
CA SER A 304 -12.15 17.12 9.91
C SER A 304 -12.01 16.95 11.41
N ILE A 305 -11.19 15.99 11.86
CA ILE A 305 -10.98 15.71 13.30
C ILE A 305 -10.34 16.91 14.01
N ALA A 306 -9.32 17.54 13.41
CA ALA A 306 -8.62 18.68 14.00
C ALA A 306 -9.49 19.94 14.10
N GLN A 307 -10.47 20.14 13.20
CA GLN A 307 -11.26 21.39 13.10
C GLN A 307 -12.72 21.22 13.57
N GLY A 308 -13.00 20.17 14.35
CA GLY A 308 -14.32 19.94 14.95
C GLY A 308 -15.41 19.51 13.94
N GLY A 309 -15.01 18.98 12.79
CA GLY A 309 -15.86 18.20 11.90
C GLY A 309 -16.26 16.85 12.50
N PRO A 310 -17.06 16.04 11.78
CA PRO A 310 -17.46 14.72 12.25
C PRO A 310 -16.27 13.75 12.28
N ALA A 311 -16.37 12.76 13.16
CA ALA A 311 -15.51 11.58 13.14
C ALA A 311 -15.81 10.71 11.91
N PRO A 312 -14.81 10.04 11.31
CA PRO A 312 -15.04 9.16 10.16
C PRO A 312 -15.95 7.96 10.46
N CYS A 313 -15.76 7.28 11.59
CA CYS A 313 -16.61 6.17 12.09
C CYS A 313 -17.00 5.10 11.03
N PHE A 314 -16.19 4.92 9.98
CA PHE A 314 -16.52 4.05 8.84
C PHE A 314 -15.66 2.79 8.74
N LEU A 315 -14.57 2.65 9.49
CA LEU A 315 -13.67 1.50 9.41
C LEU A 315 -14.17 0.27 10.18
N GLU A 316 -13.71 -0.90 9.76
CA GLU A 316 -13.79 -2.14 10.54
C GLU A 316 -12.70 -2.17 11.63
N GLU A 317 -12.95 -2.85 12.75
CA GLU A 317 -12.04 -2.86 13.91
C GLU A 317 -10.62 -3.36 13.56
N SER A 318 -10.51 -4.42 12.75
CA SER A 318 -9.21 -4.95 12.33
C SER A 318 -8.45 -4.03 11.37
N VAL A 319 -9.16 -3.22 10.58
CA VAL A 319 -8.56 -2.20 9.71
C VAL A 319 -8.00 -1.05 10.56
N SER A 320 -8.72 -0.65 11.62
CA SER A 320 -8.18 0.29 12.62
C SER A 320 -6.99 -0.30 13.40
N GLY A 321 -6.98 -1.61 13.64
CA GLY A 321 -5.84 -2.34 14.23
C GLY A 321 -4.59 -2.28 13.36
N LEU A 322 -4.74 -2.55 12.05
CA LEU A 322 -3.64 -2.43 11.06
C LEU A 322 -3.13 -0.99 10.88
N MET A 323 -3.95 0.03 11.17
CA MET A 323 -3.50 1.42 11.20
C MET A 323 -2.65 1.74 12.44
N ALA A 324 -2.91 1.07 13.57
CA ALA A 324 -2.14 1.20 14.80
C ALA A 324 -0.80 0.43 14.72
N ASP A 325 -0.77 -0.73 14.07
CA ASP A 325 0.49 -1.45 13.74
C ASP A 325 0.60 -1.76 12.24
N PRO A 326 1.05 -0.78 11.42
CA PRO A 326 1.25 -0.98 9.98
C PRO A 326 2.53 -1.78 9.65
N ASN A 327 3.24 -2.27 10.67
CA ASN A 327 4.48 -3.04 10.55
C ASN A 327 4.40 -4.43 11.19
N VAL A 328 3.18 -4.89 11.52
CA VAL A 328 2.88 -6.20 12.10
C VAL A 328 3.71 -7.34 11.46
N PRO A 329 4.34 -8.23 12.26
CA PRO A 329 5.08 -9.37 11.73
C PRO A 329 4.15 -10.32 10.95
N LEU A 330 4.42 -10.49 9.66
CA LEU A 330 3.53 -11.20 8.73
C LEU A 330 3.33 -12.69 9.08
N GLN A 331 4.30 -13.31 9.75
CA GLN A 331 4.19 -14.70 10.24
C GLN A 331 3.43 -14.82 11.59
N GLN A 332 2.91 -13.72 12.14
CA GLN A 332 2.23 -13.65 13.45
C GLN A 332 0.85 -12.99 13.36
N LEU A 333 0.20 -13.05 12.20
CA LEU A 333 -1.12 -12.46 11.97
C LEU A 333 -2.22 -13.16 12.79
N ASP A 334 -2.67 -12.48 13.84
CA ASP A 334 -3.90 -12.81 14.58
C ASP A 334 -5.16 -12.55 13.73
N SER A 335 -6.01 -13.58 13.60
CA SER A 335 -7.21 -13.55 12.74
C SER A 335 -8.37 -12.73 13.32
N GLY A 336 -8.38 -12.44 14.62
CA GLY A 336 -9.35 -11.53 15.24
C GLY A 336 -8.95 -10.06 15.15
N LYS A 337 -7.66 -9.77 14.95
CA LYS A 337 -7.10 -8.39 14.98
C LYS A 337 -6.70 -7.82 13.62
N HIS A 338 -6.21 -8.65 12.70
CA HIS A 338 -5.63 -8.16 11.43
C HIS A 338 -6.46 -8.55 10.21
N LEU A 339 -7.22 -9.65 10.32
CA LEU A 339 -8.11 -10.10 9.27
C LEU A 339 -9.50 -9.49 9.45
N THR A 340 -10.15 -9.21 8.34
CA THR A 340 -11.49 -8.65 8.32
C THR A 340 -12.54 -9.74 8.35
N THR A 341 -13.81 -9.36 8.42
CA THR A 341 -14.93 -10.31 8.36
C THR A 341 -14.97 -11.03 7.01
N SER A 342 -14.76 -10.31 5.90
CA SER A 342 -14.66 -10.90 4.56
C SER A 342 -13.40 -11.76 4.36
N ASP A 343 -12.26 -11.39 4.94
CA ASP A 343 -11.06 -12.23 4.89
C ASP A 343 -11.30 -13.58 5.57
N ARG A 344 -11.96 -13.58 6.74
CA ARG A 344 -12.29 -14.79 7.48
C ARG A 344 -13.29 -15.66 6.74
N GLU A 345 -14.32 -15.07 6.13
CA GLU A 345 -15.28 -15.78 5.27
C GLU A 345 -14.59 -16.47 4.07
N LEU A 346 -13.63 -15.80 3.42
CA LEU A 346 -12.82 -16.38 2.34
C LEU A 346 -11.93 -17.52 2.83
N LEU A 347 -11.24 -17.33 3.96
CA LEU A 347 -10.36 -18.35 4.55
C LEU A 347 -11.15 -19.57 5.04
N ASP A 348 -12.34 -19.39 5.61
CA ASP A 348 -13.22 -20.49 5.99
C ASP A 348 -13.71 -21.26 4.74
N ALA A 349 -14.08 -20.58 3.65
CA ALA A 349 -14.44 -21.23 2.39
C ALA A 349 -13.28 -22.03 1.76
N ILE A 350 -12.06 -21.47 1.76
CA ILE A 350 -10.84 -22.18 1.35
C ILE A 350 -10.59 -23.39 2.24
N LYS A 351 -10.81 -23.27 3.56
CA LYS A 351 -10.62 -24.34 4.54
C LYS A 351 -11.60 -25.50 4.35
N GLU A 352 -12.84 -25.21 3.93
CA GLU A 352 -13.85 -26.23 3.62
C GLU A 352 -13.52 -26.99 2.32
N GLU A 353 -13.04 -26.32 1.27
CA GLU A 353 -12.80 -26.96 -0.04
C GLU A 353 -11.55 -26.43 -0.78
N ILE A 354 -10.35 -26.73 -0.25
CA ILE A 354 -9.04 -26.28 -0.77
C ILE A 354 -8.89 -26.49 -2.28
N ILE A 355 -9.20 -27.70 -2.77
CA ILE A 355 -8.97 -28.06 -4.18
C ILE A 355 -9.86 -27.24 -5.12
N ALA A 356 -11.09 -26.91 -4.71
CA ALA A 356 -11.98 -26.05 -5.51
C ALA A 356 -11.51 -24.59 -5.56
N HIS A 357 -10.70 -24.16 -4.59
CA HIS A 357 -10.14 -22.80 -4.51
C HIS A 357 -8.67 -22.73 -4.97
N THR A 358 -8.17 -23.73 -5.68
CA THR A 358 -6.76 -23.80 -6.13
C THR A 358 -6.32 -22.53 -6.88
N ASP A 359 -7.14 -22.04 -7.82
CA ASP A 359 -6.83 -20.83 -8.58
C ASP A 359 -6.74 -19.60 -7.67
N THR A 360 -7.70 -19.41 -6.77
CA THR A 360 -7.69 -18.32 -5.77
C THR A 360 -6.49 -18.39 -4.81
N ILE A 361 -6.05 -19.59 -4.44
CA ILE A 361 -4.86 -19.79 -3.61
C ILE A 361 -3.59 -19.33 -4.36
N ILE A 362 -3.50 -19.66 -5.66
CA ILE A 362 -2.38 -19.27 -6.53
C ILE A 362 -2.41 -17.76 -6.82
N GLU A 363 -3.58 -17.16 -7.08
CA GLU A 363 -3.78 -15.70 -7.24
C GLU A 363 -3.33 -14.89 -6.00
N HIS A 364 -3.35 -15.50 -4.81
CA HIS A 364 -2.83 -14.91 -3.58
C HIS A 364 -1.32 -15.18 -3.36
N GLY A 365 -0.62 -15.71 -4.36
CA GLY A 365 0.84 -15.91 -4.37
C GLY A 365 1.32 -17.15 -3.63
N TYR A 366 0.47 -18.16 -3.37
CA TYR A 366 0.93 -19.42 -2.79
C TYR A 366 1.62 -20.26 -3.87
N THR A 367 2.93 -20.50 -3.70
CA THR A 367 3.76 -21.29 -4.64
C THR A 367 4.06 -22.71 -4.14
N GLY A 368 3.43 -23.13 -3.04
CA GLY A 368 3.59 -24.47 -2.48
C GLY A 368 2.66 -25.50 -3.14
N THR A 369 2.61 -26.72 -2.57
CA THR A 369 1.70 -27.78 -3.04
C THR A 369 0.31 -27.62 -2.45
N VAL A 370 -0.70 -27.40 -3.30
CA VAL A 370 -2.09 -27.21 -2.88
C VAL A 370 -2.73 -28.56 -2.53
N GLU A 371 -2.58 -28.96 -1.26
CA GLU A 371 -3.10 -30.22 -0.71
C GLU A 371 -3.70 -30.02 0.69
N ALA A 372 -4.66 -30.86 1.07
CA ALA A 372 -5.32 -30.82 2.39
C ALA A 372 -4.39 -31.19 3.58
N SER A 373 -3.18 -31.66 3.29
CA SER A 373 -2.06 -31.81 4.23
C SER A 373 -1.46 -30.47 4.67
N HIS A 374 -1.56 -29.42 3.84
CA HIS A 374 -0.93 -28.11 4.02
C HIS A 374 -1.92 -26.98 4.36
N THR A 375 -3.17 -27.32 4.74
CA THR A 375 -4.27 -26.38 5.04
C THR A 375 -3.85 -25.13 5.84
N GLU A 376 -3.22 -25.29 7.00
CA GLU A 376 -2.86 -24.15 7.85
C GLU A 376 -1.74 -23.28 7.25
N GLU A 377 -0.86 -23.85 6.42
CA GLU A 377 0.16 -23.11 5.68
C GLU A 377 -0.48 -22.29 4.55
N ILE A 378 -1.36 -22.91 3.75
CA ILE A 378 -2.14 -22.28 2.68
C ILE A 378 -2.94 -21.09 3.25
N LEU A 379 -3.72 -21.31 4.30
CA LEU A 379 -4.55 -20.28 4.93
C LEU A 379 -3.69 -19.12 5.47
N SER A 380 -2.54 -19.42 6.08
CA SER A 380 -1.62 -18.39 6.57
C SER A 380 -0.98 -17.60 5.42
N SER A 381 -0.65 -18.25 4.31
CA SER A 381 -0.11 -17.62 3.10
C SER A 381 -1.11 -16.68 2.44
N VAL A 382 -2.38 -17.11 2.32
CA VAL A 382 -3.48 -16.28 1.80
C VAL A 382 -3.75 -15.10 2.75
N ALA A 383 -3.77 -15.33 4.07
CA ALA A 383 -3.91 -14.27 5.07
C ALA A 383 -2.81 -13.20 4.96
N ILE A 384 -1.55 -13.62 4.73
CA ILE A 384 -0.43 -12.69 4.46
C ILE A 384 -0.72 -11.85 3.22
N SER A 385 -1.17 -12.47 2.13
CA SER A 385 -1.51 -11.78 0.87
C SER A 385 -2.60 -10.70 1.05
N LEU A 386 -3.68 -11.04 1.77
CA LEU A 386 -4.79 -10.12 2.06
C LEU A 386 -4.33 -8.91 2.89
N VAL A 387 -3.51 -9.15 3.92
CA VAL A 387 -3.00 -8.09 4.80
C VAL A 387 -1.94 -7.23 4.10
N THR A 388 -1.03 -7.80 3.31
CA THR A 388 0.02 -7.02 2.63
C THR A 388 -0.56 -6.11 1.55
N LYS A 389 -1.51 -6.59 0.73
CA LYS A 389 -2.28 -5.74 -0.21
C LYS A 389 -2.94 -4.57 0.53
N ARG A 390 -3.68 -4.86 1.61
CA ARG A 390 -4.37 -3.86 2.42
C ARG A 390 -3.43 -2.81 3.03
N LEU A 391 -2.25 -3.23 3.49
CA LEU A 391 -1.25 -2.33 4.10
C LEU A 391 -0.68 -1.29 3.11
N VAL A 392 -0.69 -1.55 1.80
CA VAL A 392 -0.30 -0.53 0.80
C VAL A 392 -1.24 0.67 0.88
N TYR A 393 -2.55 0.43 0.83
CA TYR A 393 -3.58 1.46 0.87
C TYR A 393 -3.67 2.18 2.22
N LEU A 394 -3.53 1.42 3.31
CA LEU A 394 -3.52 1.99 4.67
C LEU A 394 -2.30 2.86 4.94
N LYS A 395 -1.11 2.54 4.40
CA LYS A 395 0.07 3.39 4.53
C LYS A 395 -0.12 4.73 3.82
N GLU A 396 -0.73 4.75 2.64
CA GLU A 396 -1.07 6.00 1.96
C GLU A 396 -2.10 6.83 2.72
N PHE A 397 -3.14 6.19 3.27
CA PHE A 397 -4.11 6.87 4.15
C PHE A 397 -3.45 7.44 5.43
N LEU A 398 -2.56 6.67 6.08
CA LEU A 398 -1.76 7.12 7.23
C LEU A 398 -0.84 8.30 6.87
N ASN A 399 -0.20 8.27 5.70
CA ASN A 399 0.61 9.39 5.18
C ASN A 399 -0.23 10.66 4.94
N GLY A 400 -1.55 10.51 4.72
CA GLY A 400 -2.49 11.61 4.69
C GLY A 400 -2.85 12.12 6.08
N LEU A 401 -3.12 11.22 7.03
CA LEU A 401 -3.43 11.56 8.43
C LEU A 401 -2.25 12.26 9.14
N ASP A 402 -1.02 11.98 8.70
CA ASP A 402 0.22 12.61 9.14
C ASP A 402 0.25 14.14 8.92
N SER A 403 -0.55 14.67 7.99
CA SER A 403 -0.64 16.11 7.72
C SER A 403 -1.01 16.97 8.94
N TYR A 404 -1.66 16.38 9.95
CA TYR A 404 -1.92 16.98 11.26
C TYR A 404 -1.21 16.25 12.42
N GLY A 405 -0.38 15.23 12.16
CA GLY A 405 0.29 14.40 13.16
C GLY A 405 -0.59 13.29 13.77
N LEU A 406 -1.77 13.02 13.20
CA LEU A 406 -2.71 12.01 13.75
C LEU A 406 -2.20 10.57 13.57
N LYS A 407 -1.31 10.32 12.60
CA LYS A 407 -0.63 9.03 12.40
C LYS A 407 0.10 8.55 13.66
N ASP A 408 0.96 9.39 14.23
CA ASP A 408 1.72 9.07 15.45
C ASP A 408 0.80 8.86 16.65
N ILE A 409 -0.28 9.63 16.76
CA ILE A 409 -1.27 9.49 17.84
C ILE A 409 -2.04 8.17 17.73
N ILE A 410 -2.38 7.72 16.52
CA ILE A 410 -3.02 6.40 16.31
C ILE A 410 -2.10 5.26 16.74
N GLN A 411 -0.79 5.37 16.48
CA GLN A 411 0.19 4.33 16.80
C GLN A 411 0.56 4.32 18.30
N THR A 412 0.58 5.49 18.95
CA THR A 412 0.92 5.62 20.38
C THR A 412 -0.28 5.50 21.33
N HIS A 413 -1.47 5.91 20.89
CA HIS A 413 -2.71 5.92 21.68
C HIS A 413 -3.90 5.27 20.94
N PRO A 414 -3.77 4.01 20.46
CA PRO A 414 -4.76 3.38 19.59
C PRO A 414 -6.17 3.32 20.19
N GLU A 415 -6.32 2.99 21.47
CA GLU A 415 -7.65 2.92 22.13
C GLU A 415 -8.33 4.29 22.26
N ALA A 416 -7.57 5.40 22.35
CA ALA A 416 -8.14 6.75 22.35
C ALA A 416 -8.60 7.19 20.95
N CYS A 417 -7.94 6.70 19.90
CA CYS A 417 -8.30 6.96 18.51
C CYS A 417 -9.39 6.02 17.98
N LYS A 418 -9.47 4.78 18.48
CA LYS A 418 -10.37 3.72 17.99
C LYS A 418 -11.81 4.17 17.75
N PRO A 419 -12.50 4.86 18.68
CA PRO A 419 -13.90 5.23 18.47
C PRO A 419 -14.10 6.50 17.62
N LEU A 420 -13.03 7.13 17.12
CA LEU A 420 -13.11 8.09 16.01
C LEU A 420 -13.25 7.37 14.64
N PHE A 421 -12.70 6.16 14.51
CA PHE A 421 -12.54 5.48 13.22
C PHE A 421 -13.47 4.28 13.03
N VAL A 422 -13.71 3.49 14.08
CA VAL A 422 -14.41 2.22 13.99
C VAL A 422 -15.93 2.40 14.01
N LYS A 423 -16.64 1.70 13.10
CA LYS A 423 -18.11 1.65 13.07
C LYS A 423 -18.69 1.19 14.41
N ASN A 424 -19.73 1.89 14.89
CA ASN A 424 -20.48 1.56 16.11
C ASN A 424 -19.65 1.54 17.41
N ALA A 425 -18.44 2.11 17.42
CA ALA A 425 -17.56 2.15 18.59
C ALA A 425 -18.00 3.23 19.61
N GLY A 426 -19.24 3.14 20.08
CA GLY A 426 -19.93 4.22 20.76
C GLY A 426 -20.40 5.30 19.78
N ASP A 427 -21.52 5.94 20.11
CA ASP A 427 -22.18 6.95 19.27
C ASP A 427 -21.47 8.33 19.38
N ILE A 428 -20.16 8.36 19.12
CA ILE A 428 -19.35 9.57 19.19
C ILE A 428 -19.84 10.56 18.13
N GLY A 429 -20.42 11.66 18.59
CA GLY A 429 -20.99 12.69 17.73
C GLY A 429 -22.48 12.50 17.40
N ALA A 430 -23.12 11.37 17.73
CA ALA A 430 -24.54 11.17 17.39
C ALA A 430 -25.46 12.13 18.17
N VAL A 431 -26.44 12.73 17.50
CA VAL A 431 -27.34 13.74 18.09
C VAL A 431 -28.69 13.12 18.38
N ASP A 432 -29.01 12.99 19.66
CA ASP A 432 -30.33 12.67 20.19
C ASP A 432 -31.14 13.94 20.49
N ALA A 433 -32.45 13.79 20.71
CA ALA A 433 -33.36 14.89 21.01
C ALA A 433 -33.00 15.59 22.33
N ASN A 434 -32.52 14.87 23.35
CA ASN A 434 -32.17 15.46 24.65
C ASN A 434 -30.96 16.40 24.54
N TYR A 435 -29.93 16.01 23.80
CA TYR A 435 -28.76 16.86 23.53
C TYR A 435 -29.12 18.09 22.69
N LEU A 436 -29.89 17.92 21.62
CA LEU A 436 -30.32 19.07 20.83
C LEU A 436 -31.18 20.01 21.68
N PHE A 437 -32.09 19.48 22.50
CA PHE A 437 -32.90 20.31 23.38
C PHE A 437 -32.08 21.01 24.47
N SER A 438 -31.09 20.34 25.06
CA SER A 438 -30.18 20.98 26.04
C SER A 438 -29.23 22.01 25.42
N SER A 439 -29.07 22.00 24.09
CA SER A 439 -28.34 23.02 23.33
C SER A 439 -29.15 24.31 23.13
N LEU A 440 -30.49 24.28 23.30
CA LEU A 440 -31.38 25.42 23.07
C LEU A 440 -31.49 26.31 24.31
N HIS A 441 -31.18 27.59 24.14
CA HIS A 441 -31.14 28.62 25.18
C HIS A 441 -32.22 29.68 24.92
N PRO A 442 -33.45 29.53 25.48
CA PRO A 442 -34.57 30.44 25.22
C PRO A 442 -34.47 31.79 25.95
N GLU A 443 -34.52 32.88 25.18
CA GLU A 443 -34.68 34.24 25.67
C GLU A 443 -36.14 34.50 26.10
N HIS A 444 -36.51 33.99 27.27
CA HIS A 444 -37.86 34.17 27.80
C HIS A 444 -38.18 35.62 28.20
N ALA A 445 -39.43 36.02 27.96
CA ALA A 445 -40.02 37.21 28.53
C ALA A 445 -40.05 37.14 30.07
N LYS A 446 -40.25 38.30 30.73
CA LYS A 446 -40.21 38.40 32.20
C LYS A 446 -41.08 37.36 32.90
N GLU A 447 -40.56 36.85 34.01
CA GLU A 447 -41.22 35.85 34.86
C GLU A 447 -42.63 36.29 35.29
N GLY A 448 -43.59 35.37 35.19
CA GLY A 448 -45.01 35.64 35.44
C GLY A 448 -45.76 36.39 34.34
N SER A 449 -45.10 36.82 33.24
CA SER A 449 -45.80 37.43 32.10
C SER A 449 -46.67 36.41 31.34
N SER A 450 -47.72 36.91 30.67
CA SER A 450 -48.53 36.06 29.78
C SER A 450 -47.76 35.60 28.54
N ARG A 451 -46.74 36.34 28.10
CA ARG A 451 -45.87 35.96 26.97
C ARG A 451 -45.02 34.74 27.32
N ARG A 452 -44.34 34.74 28.48
CA ARG A 452 -43.49 33.63 28.94
C ARG A 452 -44.22 32.28 28.98
N LYS A 453 -45.48 32.25 29.43
CA LYS A 453 -46.28 31.01 29.43
C LYS A 453 -46.51 30.39 28.05
N VAL A 454 -46.55 31.20 26.99
CA VAL A 454 -46.70 30.70 25.61
C VAL A 454 -45.35 30.34 25.02
N GLU A 455 -44.28 31.01 25.43
CA GLU A 455 -42.89 30.69 25.05
C GLU A 455 -42.46 29.34 25.66
N GLU A 456 -42.69 29.12 26.95
CA GLU A 456 -42.47 27.84 27.64
C GLU A 456 -43.25 26.72 26.94
N ALA A 457 -44.56 26.91 26.70
CA ALA A 457 -45.36 25.94 25.95
C ALA A 457 -44.88 25.72 24.50
N THR A 458 -44.21 26.69 23.86
CA THR A 458 -43.64 26.51 22.52
C THR A 458 -42.38 25.64 22.59
N MET A 459 -41.61 25.72 23.67
CA MET A 459 -40.48 24.82 23.91
C MET A 459 -40.94 23.39 24.22
N ASP A 460 -42.04 23.21 24.95
CA ASP A 460 -42.64 21.88 25.17
C ASP A 460 -43.02 21.23 23.82
N LEU A 461 -43.71 21.95 22.93
CA LEU A 461 -44.06 21.48 21.59
C LEU A 461 -42.83 21.14 20.72
N LEU A 462 -41.73 21.87 20.90
CA LEU A 462 -40.45 21.59 20.24
C LEU A 462 -39.80 20.33 20.79
N GLN A 463 -39.85 20.11 22.11
CA GLN A 463 -39.32 18.89 22.72
C GLN A 463 -40.08 17.65 22.25
N ASP A 464 -41.42 17.69 22.26
CA ASP A 464 -42.29 16.63 21.75
C ASP A 464 -42.05 16.37 20.24
N PHE A 465 -41.77 17.43 19.46
CA PHE A 465 -41.40 17.27 18.05
C PHE A 465 -40.06 16.57 17.87
N LEU A 466 -39.03 16.92 18.65
CA LEU A 466 -37.72 16.29 18.57
C LEU A 466 -37.76 14.81 18.99
N PHE A 467 -38.50 14.47 20.05
CA PHE A 467 -38.72 13.07 20.42
C PHE A 467 -39.46 12.31 19.32
N HIS A 468 -40.47 12.92 18.66
CA HIS A 468 -41.11 12.31 17.50
C HIS A 468 -40.14 12.07 16.32
N LEU A 469 -39.12 12.92 16.11
CA LEU A 469 -38.08 12.68 15.10
C LEU A 469 -37.13 11.53 15.47
N GLU A 470 -36.97 11.23 16.76
CA GLU A 470 -36.12 10.14 17.27
C GLU A 470 -36.88 8.79 17.31
N ASP A 471 -38.15 8.81 17.73
CA ASP A 471 -38.99 7.62 17.91
C ASP A 471 -39.55 7.02 16.59
N ASP A 472 -39.74 7.82 15.52
CA ASP A 472 -40.27 7.36 14.22
C ASP A 472 -39.25 7.49 13.07
N PRO A 473 -38.48 6.42 12.76
CA PRO A 473 -37.53 6.44 11.64
C PRO A 473 -38.20 6.35 10.25
N ASN A 474 -39.54 6.35 10.14
CA ASN A 474 -40.27 6.24 8.87
C ASN A 474 -41.21 7.43 8.60
N ILE A 475 -40.91 8.61 9.13
CA ILE A 475 -41.70 9.83 8.90
C ILE A 475 -41.93 10.04 7.40
N ASN A 476 -43.21 10.18 7.02
CA ASN A 476 -43.61 10.22 5.62
C ASN A 476 -43.29 11.58 4.96
N CYS A 477 -42.06 11.73 4.47
CA CYS A 477 -41.57 12.91 3.77
C CYS A 477 -42.20 13.17 2.38
N SER A 478 -43.01 12.25 1.84
CA SER A 478 -43.40 12.28 0.42
C SER A 478 -44.27 13.48 0.00
N GLY A 479 -44.79 14.26 0.96
CA GLY A 479 -45.52 15.50 0.72
C GLY A 479 -44.63 16.76 0.65
N TYR A 480 -43.34 16.61 0.96
CA TYR A 480 -42.40 17.71 1.19
C TYR A 480 -41.13 17.63 0.30
N ALA A 481 -41.10 16.72 -0.68
CA ALA A 481 -39.99 16.58 -1.62
C ALA A 481 -40.00 17.69 -2.69
N GLU A 482 -38.82 18.15 -3.13
CA GLU A 482 -38.67 19.12 -4.24
C GLU A 482 -37.81 18.56 -5.38
N ALA A 483 -38.09 19.04 -6.59
CA ALA A 483 -37.44 18.60 -7.83
C ALA A 483 -36.24 19.49 -8.17
N MET A 484 -35.11 18.86 -8.48
CA MET A 484 -33.91 19.52 -9.00
C MET A 484 -34.12 19.95 -10.45
N ALA A 485 -33.80 21.21 -10.77
CA ALA A 485 -33.60 21.63 -12.16
C ALA A 485 -32.19 21.19 -12.61
N SER A 486 -32.10 20.30 -13.59
CA SER A 486 -30.81 19.90 -14.17
C SER A 486 -30.23 21.00 -15.06
N CYS A 487 -28.94 21.32 -14.85
CA CYS A 487 -28.16 22.13 -15.78
C CYS A 487 -27.22 21.22 -16.57
N GLU A 488 -27.72 20.64 -17.67
CA GLU A 488 -26.87 20.04 -18.70
C GLU A 488 -26.42 21.12 -19.68
N ASP A 489 -25.24 21.71 -19.44
CA ASP A 489 -24.54 22.55 -20.42
C ASP A 489 -23.40 21.77 -21.08
N THR A 490 -23.76 20.63 -21.67
CA THR A 490 -22.92 19.87 -22.59
C THR A 490 -23.79 19.36 -23.74
N GLY A 491 -23.62 19.94 -24.93
CA GLY A 491 -24.38 19.55 -26.11
C GLY A 491 -24.02 18.14 -26.62
N LYS A 492 -24.67 17.11 -26.06
CA LYS A 492 -24.81 15.74 -26.60
C LYS A 492 -26.06 15.12 -25.98
N GLU A 493 -27.00 14.69 -26.82
CA GLU A 493 -28.24 14.04 -26.35
C GLU A 493 -27.92 12.70 -25.66
N ALA A 494 -28.26 12.58 -24.37
CA ALA A 494 -28.29 11.32 -23.64
C ALA A 494 -29.72 11.04 -23.17
N ALA A 495 -30.29 9.91 -23.58
CA ALA A 495 -31.66 9.55 -23.23
C ALA A 495 -31.72 8.87 -21.86
N GLY A 496 -32.28 9.54 -20.84
CA GLY A 496 -32.72 8.87 -19.61
C GLY A 496 -32.26 9.48 -18.28
N SER A 497 -32.39 10.80 -18.08
CA SER A 497 -32.29 11.39 -16.75
C SER A 497 -33.58 11.13 -15.94
N GLN A 498 -33.45 10.44 -14.79
CA GLN A 498 -34.48 10.47 -13.74
C GLN A 498 -34.23 11.70 -12.87
N GLU A 499 -35.28 12.50 -12.61
CA GLU A 499 -35.20 13.59 -11.63
C GLU A 499 -34.99 13.02 -10.22
N GLU A 500 -33.81 13.25 -9.65
CA GLU A 500 -33.51 12.88 -8.28
C GLU A 500 -34.15 13.89 -7.31
N LEU A 501 -35.10 13.42 -6.51
CA LEU A 501 -35.85 14.23 -5.53
C LEU A 501 -35.10 14.24 -4.20
N LEU A 502 -34.72 15.42 -3.71
CA LEU A 502 -34.18 15.55 -2.37
C LEU A 502 -35.30 15.44 -1.33
N LEU A 503 -35.11 14.53 -0.36
CA LEU A 503 -35.98 14.37 0.80
C LEU A 503 -35.37 15.12 2.00
N PRO A 504 -36.19 15.77 2.84
CA PRO A 504 -35.69 16.43 4.03
C PRO A 504 -35.11 15.43 5.04
N ASP A 505 -33.95 15.77 5.58
CA ASP A 505 -33.33 15.08 6.73
C ASP A 505 -34.11 15.41 8.01
N LEU A 506 -35.03 14.50 8.39
CA LEU A 506 -35.93 14.63 9.53
C LEU A 506 -35.45 13.80 10.73
N THR A 507 -34.27 14.16 11.23
CA THR A 507 -33.66 13.58 12.43
C THR A 507 -33.27 14.72 13.40
N PRO A 508 -33.04 14.46 14.69
CA PRO A 508 -32.46 15.47 15.58
C PRO A 508 -31.12 16.02 15.05
N ALA A 509 -30.29 15.18 14.43
CA ALA A 509 -29.09 15.59 13.69
C ALA A 509 -29.39 16.55 12.52
N GLY A 510 -30.42 16.25 11.73
CA GLY A 510 -30.90 17.10 10.63
C GLY A 510 -31.40 18.47 11.10
N VAL A 511 -32.10 18.53 12.24
CA VAL A 511 -32.54 19.78 12.85
C VAL A 511 -31.36 20.57 13.42
N LEU A 512 -30.39 19.93 14.08
CA LEU A 512 -29.15 20.60 14.53
C LEU A 512 -28.39 21.18 13.33
N GLY A 513 -28.29 20.43 12.22
CA GLY A 513 -27.69 20.88 10.97
C GLY A 513 -28.39 22.10 10.37
N TRP A 514 -29.73 22.12 10.37
CA TRP A 514 -30.50 23.28 9.93
C TRP A 514 -30.27 24.51 10.82
N LEU A 515 -30.16 24.32 12.14
CA LEU A 515 -29.98 25.39 13.12
C LEU A 515 -28.55 25.94 13.22
N THR A 516 -27.53 25.18 12.81
CA THR A 516 -26.10 25.50 13.11
C THR A 516 -25.11 25.23 11.98
N GLY A 517 -25.50 24.51 10.91
CA GLY A 517 -24.59 23.97 9.90
C GLY A 517 -23.83 22.69 10.33
N GLN A 518 -23.97 22.27 11.59
CA GLN A 518 -23.30 21.11 12.18
C GLN A 518 -24.34 20.02 12.53
N LYS A 519 -24.13 18.77 12.08
CA LYS A 519 -25.08 17.65 12.32
C LYS A 519 -24.68 16.72 13.48
N HIS A 520 -23.51 16.93 14.07
CA HIS A 520 -22.91 16.06 15.10
C HIS A 520 -22.61 16.83 16.39
N LYS A 521 -22.56 16.13 17.54
CA LYS A 521 -22.02 16.69 18.80
C LYS A 521 -20.52 16.99 18.65
N PRO A 522 -19.98 18.10 19.19
CA PRO A 522 -18.54 18.34 19.22
C PRO A 522 -17.82 17.26 20.03
N ILE A 523 -16.80 16.64 19.43
CA ILE A 523 -16.05 15.53 20.05
C ILE A 523 -15.18 16.03 21.22
N SER A 524 -14.80 17.31 21.20
CA SER A 524 -14.14 18.03 22.30
C SER A 524 -14.96 18.10 23.60
N GLY A 525 -16.25 17.77 23.55
CA GLY A 525 -17.17 17.94 24.69
C GLY A 525 -17.69 19.38 24.87
N GLU A 526 -17.35 20.30 23.97
CA GLU A 526 -17.96 21.63 23.91
C GLU A 526 -19.48 21.51 23.69
N GLN A 527 -20.28 22.15 24.54
CA GLN A 527 -21.73 22.17 24.36
C GLN A 527 -22.12 23.25 23.34
N ILE A 528 -22.83 22.86 22.29
CA ILE A 528 -23.38 23.83 21.34
C ILE A 528 -24.45 24.66 22.07
N SER A 529 -24.32 25.99 22.03
CA SER A 529 -25.36 26.92 22.48
C SER A 529 -26.09 27.51 21.27
N ILE A 530 -27.43 27.41 21.28
CA ILE A 530 -28.34 27.92 20.24
C ILE A 530 -29.35 28.86 20.91
N THR A 531 -29.29 30.16 20.57
CA THR A 531 -30.20 31.16 21.13
C THR A 531 -31.60 31.03 20.50
N VAL A 532 -32.62 30.84 21.34
CA VAL A 532 -34.02 30.75 20.89
C VAL A 532 -34.78 32.02 21.22
N LYS A 533 -35.36 32.65 20.19
CA LYS A 533 -36.14 33.89 20.28
C LYS A 533 -37.59 33.67 19.88
N PHE A 534 -38.44 34.60 20.27
CA PHE A 534 -39.89 34.43 20.26
C PHE A 534 -40.61 35.65 19.66
N ASP A 535 -41.22 35.47 18.49
CA ASP A 535 -41.96 36.52 17.80
C ASP A 535 -43.46 36.43 18.09
N HIS A 536 -43.93 37.35 18.93
CA HIS A 536 -45.35 37.54 19.26
C HIS A 536 -46.07 38.49 18.30
N ASP A 537 -45.33 39.27 17.51
CA ASP A 537 -45.83 40.50 16.87
C ASP A 537 -46.00 40.36 15.34
N CYS A 538 -45.81 39.17 14.76
CA CYS A 538 -46.00 38.93 13.33
C CYS A 538 -47.37 39.39 12.81
N LEU A 539 -48.47 39.07 13.52
CA LEU A 539 -49.83 39.49 13.18
C LEU A 539 -50.06 41.00 13.38
N ILE A 540 -49.22 41.69 14.15
CA ILE A 540 -49.22 43.16 14.25
C ILE A 540 -48.54 43.76 13.02
N ARG A 541 -47.39 43.19 12.61
CA ARG A 541 -46.64 43.65 11.42
C ARG A 541 -47.38 43.36 10.11
N ASN A 542 -48.11 42.24 10.01
CA ASN A 542 -48.93 41.90 8.86
C ASN A 542 -50.22 41.17 9.28
N PRO A 543 -51.37 41.86 9.44
CA PRO A 543 -52.61 41.22 9.89
C PRO A 543 -53.27 40.22 8.91
N LYS A 544 -52.68 39.95 7.73
CA LYS A 544 -53.32 39.18 6.65
C LYS A 544 -52.64 37.85 6.28
N HIS A 545 -51.45 37.54 6.82
CA HIS A 545 -50.82 36.25 6.57
C HIS A 545 -51.51 35.13 7.39
N GLN A 546 -51.35 33.89 6.94
CA GLN A 546 -51.96 32.70 7.57
C GLN A 546 -50.93 31.74 8.15
N ILE A 547 -49.66 31.90 7.79
CA ILE A 547 -48.52 31.08 8.23
C ILE A 547 -47.28 31.97 8.36
N CYS A 548 -46.43 31.64 9.34
CA CYS A 548 -45.06 32.13 9.45
C CYS A 548 -44.14 30.93 9.64
N PHE A 549 -42.96 30.97 9.01
CA PHE A 549 -41.89 30.02 9.29
C PHE A 549 -40.93 30.59 10.36
N PRO A 550 -40.21 29.73 11.10
CA PRO A 550 -39.09 30.18 11.92
C PRO A 550 -38.04 30.90 11.09
N VAL A 551 -37.41 31.92 11.67
CA VAL A 551 -36.25 32.57 11.07
C VAL A 551 -35.00 31.97 11.71
N VAL A 552 -34.17 31.30 10.92
CA VAL A 552 -32.91 30.70 11.37
C VAL A 552 -31.72 31.52 10.88
N ARG A 553 -30.80 31.82 11.79
CA ARG A 553 -29.51 32.47 11.54
C ARG A 553 -28.40 31.50 11.95
N ALA A 554 -28.16 30.49 11.12
CA ALA A 554 -27.29 29.35 11.47
C ALA A 554 -25.86 29.77 11.87
N CYS A 555 -25.26 30.73 11.16
CA CYS A 555 -23.94 31.27 11.50
C CYS A 555 -23.89 32.00 12.86
N ALA A 556 -25.03 32.49 13.36
CA ALA A 556 -25.17 33.11 14.66
C ALA A 556 -25.77 32.16 15.72
N LYS A 557 -25.93 30.86 15.38
CA LYS A 557 -26.59 29.83 16.20
C LYS A 557 -27.92 30.32 16.79
N GLU A 558 -28.78 30.97 15.99
CA GLU A 558 -30.02 31.58 16.50
C GLU A 558 -31.26 31.15 15.70
N VAL A 559 -32.38 30.89 16.38
CA VAL A 559 -33.70 30.66 15.76
C VAL A 559 -34.77 31.52 16.42
N THR A 560 -35.65 32.13 15.62
CA THR A 560 -36.82 32.88 16.09
C THR A 560 -38.12 32.16 15.71
N PHE A 561 -38.91 31.73 16.70
CA PHE A 561 -40.20 31.05 16.49
C PHE A 561 -41.40 32.02 16.44
N PRO A 562 -42.28 31.93 15.43
CA PRO A 562 -43.47 32.77 15.29
C PRO A 562 -44.68 32.20 16.05
N ILE A 563 -44.69 32.38 17.38
CA ILE A 563 -45.63 31.73 18.32
C ILE A 563 -47.10 31.88 17.93
N ALA A 564 -47.50 32.97 17.28
CA ALA A 564 -48.89 33.22 16.92
C ALA A 564 -49.55 32.10 16.08
N HIS A 565 -48.74 31.31 15.34
CA HIS A 565 -49.18 30.21 14.48
C HIS A 565 -48.79 28.81 15.02
N MET A 566 -48.04 28.76 16.13
CA MET A 566 -47.45 27.55 16.70
C MET A 566 -48.10 27.21 18.05
N LYS A 567 -49.41 26.93 18.03
CA LYS A 567 -50.24 26.82 19.26
C LYS A 567 -50.68 25.39 19.59
N THR A 568 -50.49 24.44 18.70
CA THR A 568 -50.84 23.03 18.85
C THR A 568 -49.76 22.17 18.22
N GLN A 569 -49.56 20.93 18.68
CA GLN A 569 -48.56 20.03 18.09
C GLN A 569 -48.76 19.83 16.58
N GLU A 570 -50.02 19.71 16.13
CA GLU A 570 -50.34 19.56 14.71
C GLU A 570 -49.88 20.76 13.86
N THR A 571 -50.14 21.99 14.32
CA THR A 571 -49.69 23.21 13.62
C THR A 571 -48.19 23.45 13.77
N PHE A 572 -47.61 23.09 14.91
CA PHE A 572 -46.17 23.14 15.14
C PHE A 572 -45.41 22.21 14.19
N ASN A 573 -45.82 20.93 14.14
CA ASN A 573 -45.24 19.92 13.26
C ASN A 573 -45.40 20.32 11.79
N GLU A 574 -46.59 20.75 11.34
CA GLU A 574 -46.81 21.19 9.95
C GLU A 574 -45.86 22.34 9.57
N ILE A 575 -45.73 23.36 10.42
CA ILE A 575 -44.87 24.51 10.15
C ILE A 575 -43.37 24.14 10.18
N LEU A 576 -42.91 23.31 11.13
CA LEU A 576 -41.49 22.90 11.16
C LEU A 576 -41.14 21.96 10.01
N MET A 577 -42.02 21.01 9.65
CA MET A 577 -41.80 20.11 8.51
C MET A 577 -41.70 20.90 7.20
N LEU A 578 -42.58 21.89 7.01
CA LEU A 578 -42.49 22.84 5.89
C LEU A 578 -41.23 23.71 5.97
N ALA A 579 -40.84 24.19 7.15
CA ALA A 579 -39.65 25.03 7.32
C ALA A 579 -38.34 24.28 7.08
N LEU A 580 -38.24 23.01 7.49
CA LEU A 580 -37.08 22.13 7.24
C LEU A 580 -36.96 21.80 5.76
N SER A 581 -38.05 21.35 5.13
CA SER A 581 -38.07 21.02 3.70
C SER A 581 -37.82 22.22 2.78
N LYS A 582 -38.46 23.36 3.05
CA LYS A 582 -38.21 24.61 2.31
C LYS A 582 -36.88 25.25 2.67
N GLY A 583 -36.43 25.15 3.92
CA GLY A 583 -35.15 25.70 4.37
C GLY A 583 -33.97 25.04 3.65
N GLN A 584 -34.02 23.72 3.49
CA GLN A 584 -33.04 22.98 2.70
C GLN A 584 -33.08 23.33 1.21
N SER A 585 -34.26 23.62 0.63
CA SER A 585 -34.33 24.04 -0.77
C SER A 585 -33.99 25.52 -1.01
N PHE A 586 -34.22 26.42 -0.05
CA PHE A 586 -33.78 27.83 -0.14
C PHE A 586 -32.25 27.98 -0.13
N ALA A 587 -31.52 27.07 0.53
CA ALA A 587 -30.05 26.99 0.42
C ALA A 587 -29.61 26.68 -1.02
N ILE A 588 -30.39 25.88 -1.75
CA ILE A 588 -30.07 25.41 -3.11
C ILE A 588 -30.58 26.38 -4.20
N HIS A 589 -31.76 26.99 -4.03
CA HIS A 589 -32.43 27.77 -5.07
C HIS A 589 -32.00 29.23 -5.22
N SER A 590 -31.09 29.75 -4.39
CA SER A 590 -30.62 31.14 -4.48
C SER A 590 -29.88 31.51 -5.80
N SER A 591 -29.61 30.51 -6.63
CA SER A 591 -28.85 30.59 -7.90
C SER A 591 -29.57 31.24 -9.09
N MET A 592 -30.91 31.32 -9.12
CA MET A 592 -31.65 31.64 -10.37
C MET A 592 -32.16 33.09 -10.56
N GLU A 593 -32.30 33.91 -9.52
CA GLU A 593 -32.80 35.29 -9.68
C GLU A 593 -31.69 36.33 -9.89
N LYS A 594 -31.04 36.34 -11.08
CA LYS A 594 -30.42 37.57 -11.67
C LYS A 594 -29.92 37.46 -13.12
N GLN A 595 -30.77 37.05 -14.06
CA GLN A 595 -30.62 37.47 -15.46
C GLN A 595 -31.97 37.91 -16.05
N GLY A 596 -32.01 39.12 -16.61
CA GLY A 596 -33.15 39.63 -17.39
C GLY A 596 -34.26 40.33 -16.58
N ARG A 597 -34.06 41.61 -16.23
CA ARG A 597 -35.18 42.52 -15.95
C ARG A 597 -35.37 43.48 -17.13
N SER A 598 -36.30 43.17 -18.01
CA SER A 598 -36.94 44.14 -18.90
C SER A 598 -38.44 44.11 -18.66
N SER A 599 -39.05 45.30 -18.60
CA SER A 599 -40.46 45.53 -18.30
C SER A 599 -41.43 44.97 -19.35
N GLU A 600 -42.57 44.44 -18.91
CA GLU A 600 -43.90 44.89 -19.37
C GLU A 600 -45.03 44.37 -18.46
N ASP A 601 -46.08 45.18 -18.29
CA ASP A 601 -47.32 44.86 -17.58
C ASP A 601 -48.27 44.05 -18.47
N SER A 602 -49.02 43.09 -17.92
CA SER A 602 -50.49 42.97 -18.13
C SER A 602 -51.14 41.76 -17.44
N ASP A 603 -52.42 41.92 -17.10
CA ASP A 603 -53.32 40.88 -16.56
C ASP A 603 -53.32 39.56 -17.35
N PHE A 604 -53.46 38.41 -16.66
CA PHE A 604 -54.55 37.47 -16.99
C PHE A 604 -54.95 36.48 -15.87
N THR A 605 -56.15 36.72 -15.34
CA THR A 605 -57.14 35.81 -14.73
C THR A 605 -56.81 34.38 -14.24
N SER A 606 -57.26 34.11 -13.00
CA SER A 606 -57.74 32.83 -12.46
C SER A 606 -58.09 31.72 -13.46
N THR A 607 -57.49 30.52 -13.28
CA THR A 607 -57.99 29.30 -13.95
C THR A 607 -58.04 28.05 -13.05
N LYS A 608 -59.22 27.82 -12.46
CA LYS A 608 -59.87 26.52 -12.15
C LYS A 608 -59.02 25.32 -11.70
N VAL A 609 -59.25 24.95 -10.43
CA VAL A 609 -59.09 23.58 -9.90
C VAL A 609 -59.80 22.54 -10.80
N LYS A 610 -59.10 21.46 -11.17
CA LYS A 610 -59.65 20.34 -11.96
C LYS A 610 -60.45 19.37 -11.06
N SER A 611 -61.42 18.65 -11.63
CA SER A 611 -62.42 17.91 -10.85
C SER A 611 -61.90 16.60 -10.24
N PHE A 612 -62.57 16.16 -9.16
CA PHE A 612 -62.26 14.94 -8.39
C PHE A 612 -62.23 13.64 -9.24
N ALA A 613 -62.90 13.62 -10.39
CA ALA A 613 -62.87 12.50 -11.33
C ALA A 613 -61.52 12.37 -12.06
N SER A 614 -60.79 13.47 -12.27
CA SER A 614 -59.42 13.47 -12.80
C SER A 614 -58.44 12.90 -11.77
N PHE A 615 -58.60 13.30 -10.50
CA PHE A 615 -57.77 12.86 -9.37
C PHE A 615 -57.87 11.34 -9.10
N ARG A 616 -59.05 10.75 -9.29
CA ARG A 616 -59.25 9.31 -9.09
C ARG A 616 -58.57 8.42 -10.16
N LYS A 617 -58.19 8.99 -11.32
CA LYS A 617 -57.51 8.24 -12.40
C LYS A 617 -55.98 8.18 -12.23
N SER A 618 -55.35 9.14 -11.53
CA SER A 618 -53.92 9.06 -11.18
C SER A 618 -53.69 8.17 -9.95
N LYS A 619 -54.49 8.35 -8.88
CA LYS A 619 -54.41 7.53 -7.65
C LYS A 619 -54.63 6.01 -7.87
N GLY A 620 -55.19 5.61 -9.01
CA GLY A 620 -55.34 4.20 -9.39
C GLY A 620 -54.01 3.47 -9.71
N LYS A 621 -52.91 4.20 -9.94
CA LYS A 621 -51.56 3.61 -10.08
C LYS A 621 -50.79 3.60 -8.75
N GLU A 622 -50.98 4.61 -7.90
CA GLU A 622 -50.27 4.73 -6.60
C GLU A 622 -50.74 3.75 -5.51
N TRP A 623 -51.93 3.13 -5.63
CA TRP A 623 -52.32 2.08 -4.66
C TRP A 623 -51.40 0.85 -4.73
N LYS A 624 -50.79 0.57 -5.90
CA LYS A 624 -49.87 -0.56 -6.05
C LYS A 624 -48.47 -0.31 -5.48
N SER A 625 -48.02 0.94 -5.34
CA SER A 625 -46.75 1.27 -4.69
C SER A 625 -46.86 1.46 -3.17
N ARG A 626 -48.08 1.51 -2.61
CA ARG A 626 -48.34 1.76 -1.18
C ARG A 626 -48.60 0.51 -0.34
N VAL A 627 -48.33 -0.69 -0.86
CA VAL A 627 -48.42 -1.96 -0.09
C VAL A 627 -47.03 -2.62 0.07
N THR A 628 -45.98 -2.01 -0.47
CA THR A 628 -44.59 -2.52 -0.45
C THR A 628 -43.62 -1.49 0.13
N LYS A 629 -43.78 -1.20 1.43
CA LYS A 629 -42.72 -0.72 2.35
C LYS A 629 -43.30 -0.64 3.76
N PHE A 630 -42.93 -1.59 4.62
CA PHE A 630 -43.09 -1.51 6.07
C PHE A 630 -41.86 -2.15 6.74
N SER A 631 -41.09 -1.30 7.44
CA SER A 631 -40.20 -1.59 8.57
C SER A 631 -39.38 -2.89 8.61
N LYS A 632 -38.06 -2.74 8.40
CA LYS A 632 -37.05 -3.55 9.10
C LYS A 632 -36.86 -3.00 10.52
N GLU A 633 -37.73 -3.43 11.41
CA GLU A 633 -37.25 -3.92 12.72
C GLU A 633 -36.61 -5.31 12.46
N GLU A 634 -35.90 -5.89 13.43
CA GLU A 634 -35.51 -7.31 13.37
C GLU A 634 -36.73 -8.24 13.48
N LYS A 635 -37.47 -8.36 12.38
CA LYS A 635 -38.52 -9.36 12.23
C LYS A 635 -37.89 -10.65 11.75
N LYS A 636 -38.11 -11.73 12.50
CA LYS A 636 -38.08 -13.09 11.94
C LYS A 636 -38.91 -13.08 10.67
N TYR A 637 -38.27 -13.25 9.52
CA TYR A 637 -38.96 -13.40 8.26
C TYR A 637 -39.89 -14.61 8.35
N GLU A 638 -41.21 -14.41 8.25
CA GLU A 638 -42.14 -15.53 8.11
C GLU A 638 -41.90 -16.23 6.78
N ASP A 639 -41.85 -17.57 6.80
CA ASP A 639 -41.61 -18.34 5.58
C ASP A 639 -42.67 -18.06 4.51
N VAL A 640 -42.20 -17.58 3.35
CA VAL A 640 -43.01 -17.29 2.17
C VAL A 640 -43.35 -18.57 1.43
N VAL A 641 -44.41 -18.52 0.62
CA VAL A 641 -44.86 -19.66 -0.19
C VAL A 641 -44.59 -19.39 -1.66
N VAL A 642 -43.72 -20.19 -2.27
CA VAL A 642 -43.47 -20.27 -3.71
C VAL A 642 -44.09 -21.54 -4.27
N HIS A 643 -44.07 -21.74 -5.59
CA HIS A 643 -44.48 -23.00 -6.20
C HIS A 643 -43.33 -23.73 -6.89
N LEU A 644 -43.38 -25.05 -6.83
CA LEU A 644 -42.53 -25.98 -7.56
C LEU A 644 -43.32 -26.64 -8.69
N GLY A 645 -42.68 -26.88 -9.82
CA GLY A 645 -43.08 -27.85 -10.83
C GLY A 645 -41.93 -28.80 -11.17
N LEU A 646 -42.15 -29.63 -12.18
CA LEU A 646 -41.12 -30.46 -12.82
C LEU A 646 -41.04 -30.04 -14.30
N MET A 647 -39.84 -29.83 -14.82
CA MET A 647 -39.53 -29.72 -16.23
C MET A 647 -38.86 -31.01 -16.69
N GLU A 648 -39.20 -31.44 -17.90
CA GLU A 648 -38.62 -32.61 -18.57
C GLU A 648 -38.33 -32.23 -20.02
N TRP A 649 -37.36 -32.91 -20.63
CA TRP A 649 -37.03 -32.72 -22.03
C TRP A 649 -38.15 -33.28 -22.93
N ASN A 650 -38.51 -32.52 -23.96
CA ASN A 650 -39.49 -32.97 -24.94
C ASN A 650 -38.84 -33.10 -26.32
N GLU A 651 -38.46 -34.34 -26.66
CA GLU A 651 -37.86 -34.76 -27.92
C GLU A 651 -38.58 -34.25 -29.18
N LYS A 652 -39.90 -34.07 -29.14
CA LYS A 652 -40.70 -33.62 -30.31
C LYS A 652 -40.63 -32.13 -30.56
N ASP A 653 -40.40 -31.35 -29.52
CA ASP A 653 -40.39 -29.89 -29.55
C ASP A 653 -38.98 -29.32 -29.34
N GLN A 654 -37.99 -30.17 -29.00
CA GLN A 654 -36.58 -29.84 -28.76
C GLN A 654 -36.40 -28.69 -27.75
N ILE A 655 -37.25 -28.68 -26.70
CA ILE A 655 -37.22 -27.74 -25.58
C ILE A 655 -37.67 -28.43 -24.29
N LEU A 656 -37.15 -27.96 -23.14
CA LEU A 656 -37.70 -28.30 -21.82
C LEU A 656 -39.16 -27.83 -21.72
N LYS A 657 -40.05 -28.70 -21.22
CA LYS A 657 -41.45 -28.34 -20.96
C LYS A 657 -41.88 -28.71 -19.54
N SER A 658 -42.63 -27.80 -18.91
CA SER A 658 -43.23 -28.04 -17.60
C SER A 658 -44.32 -29.12 -17.65
N LYS A 659 -44.24 -30.08 -16.72
CA LYS A 659 -45.19 -31.20 -16.61
C LYS A 659 -46.55 -30.68 -16.12
N ARG A 660 -47.48 -30.53 -17.07
CA ARG A 660 -48.74 -29.79 -16.87
C ARG A 660 -49.62 -30.41 -15.77
N GLY A 661 -50.16 -29.57 -14.89
CA GLY A 661 -51.09 -29.98 -13.83
C GLY A 661 -50.43 -30.49 -12.53
N LYS A 662 -49.10 -30.43 -12.43
CA LYS A 662 -48.34 -30.83 -11.24
C LYS A 662 -47.56 -29.62 -10.69
N ARG A 663 -48.15 -28.92 -9.72
CA ARG A 663 -47.49 -27.84 -8.96
C ARG A 663 -47.66 -28.06 -7.47
N LEU A 664 -46.59 -27.86 -6.69
CA LEU A 664 -46.61 -27.99 -5.22
C LEU A 664 -46.24 -26.64 -4.57
N PRO A 665 -46.98 -26.16 -3.56
CA PRO A 665 -46.57 -24.99 -2.79
C PRO A 665 -45.42 -25.36 -1.84
N LEU A 666 -44.26 -24.72 -2.00
CA LEU A 666 -43.11 -24.84 -1.09
C LEU A 666 -43.11 -23.63 -0.14
N ARG A 667 -42.87 -23.87 1.15
CA ARG A 667 -42.78 -22.83 2.18
C ARG A 667 -41.30 -22.73 2.60
N VAL A 668 -40.70 -21.55 2.45
CA VAL A 668 -39.24 -21.30 2.49
C VAL A 668 -38.95 -19.91 3.05
N SER A 669 -37.76 -19.73 3.62
CA SER A 669 -37.25 -18.40 3.98
C SER A 669 -37.16 -17.49 2.74
N PRO A 670 -37.55 -16.21 2.82
CA PRO A 670 -37.41 -15.24 1.72
C PRO A 670 -35.98 -15.08 1.20
N ASN A 671 -34.97 -15.34 2.04
CA ASN A 671 -33.56 -15.21 1.68
C ASN A 671 -32.91 -16.57 1.35
N ALA A 672 -33.69 -17.60 1.00
CA ALA A 672 -33.16 -18.90 0.62
C ALA A 672 -32.22 -18.79 -0.60
N SER A 673 -31.01 -19.34 -0.47
CA SER A 673 -30.04 -19.50 -1.55
C SER A 673 -30.46 -20.63 -2.50
N TYR A 674 -29.78 -20.75 -3.65
CA TYR A 674 -29.99 -21.84 -4.60
C TYR A 674 -29.96 -23.23 -3.93
N ALA A 675 -28.91 -23.52 -3.16
CA ALA A 675 -28.71 -24.82 -2.54
C ALA A 675 -29.83 -25.15 -1.54
N THR A 676 -30.17 -24.20 -0.66
CA THR A 676 -31.26 -24.36 0.31
C THR A 676 -32.62 -24.55 -0.37
N LEU A 677 -32.90 -23.76 -1.41
CA LEU A 677 -34.17 -23.82 -2.13
C LEU A 677 -34.29 -25.11 -2.95
N ARG A 678 -33.19 -25.57 -3.57
CA ARG A 678 -33.12 -26.85 -4.30
C ARG A 678 -33.34 -28.04 -3.37
N GLN A 679 -32.63 -28.12 -2.24
CA GLN A 679 -32.80 -29.22 -1.28
C GLN A 679 -34.25 -29.30 -0.76
N GLN A 680 -34.81 -28.18 -0.28
CA GLN A 680 -36.19 -28.16 0.20
C GLN A 680 -37.22 -28.43 -0.91
N ALA A 681 -36.89 -28.12 -2.16
CA ALA A 681 -37.70 -28.49 -3.32
C ALA A 681 -37.66 -29.99 -3.60
N GLU A 682 -36.48 -30.61 -3.61
CA GLU A 682 -36.29 -32.05 -3.82
C GLU A 682 -36.95 -32.87 -2.72
N GLU A 683 -36.71 -32.55 -1.44
CA GLU A 683 -37.34 -33.22 -0.29
C GLU A 683 -38.88 -33.16 -0.38
N LYS A 684 -39.43 -32.00 -0.74
CA LYS A 684 -40.87 -31.82 -0.88
C LYS A 684 -41.43 -32.50 -2.13
N TRP A 685 -40.69 -32.52 -3.23
CA TRP A 685 -41.11 -33.21 -4.45
C TRP A 685 -41.10 -34.73 -4.26
N LYS A 686 -40.02 -35.27 -3.69
CA LYS A 686 -39.90 -36.68 -3.27
C LYS A 686 -41.04 -37.10 -2.34
N THR A 687 -41.42 -36.26 -1.38
CA THR A 687 -42.51 -36.56 -0.43
C THR A 687 -43.89 -36.63 -1.07
N PHE A 688 -44.20 -35.77 -2.05
CA PHE A 688 -45.56 -35.64 -2.62
C PHE A 688 -45.73 -36.25 -4.02
N HIS A 689 -44.64 -36.48 -4.75
CA HIS A 689 -44.60 -37.01 -6.11
C HIS A 689 -43.42 -37.99 -6.30
N SER A 690 -43.17 -38.89 -5.33
CA SER A 690 -42.11 -39.91 -5.40
C SER A 690 -42.10 -40.73 -6.69
N ASN A 691 -43.28 -40.96 -7.29
CA ASN A 691 -43.40 -41.68 -8.57
C ASN A 691 -42.96 -40.87 -9.81
N LEU A 692 -42.55 -39.61 -9.62
CA LEU A 692 -42.00 -38.68 -10.62
C LEU A 692 -40.66 -38.09 -10.13
N TYR A 693 -40.01 -38.78 -9.19
CA TYR A 693 -38.70 -38.45 -8.65
C TYR A 693 -37.84 -39.70 -8.70
N ASP A 694 -36.67 -39.62 -9.32
CA ASP A 694 -35.73 -40.72 -9.43
C ASP A 694 -34.57 -40.51 -8.47
N GLU A 695 -34.39 -41.42 -7.52
CA GLU A 695 -33.32 -41.31 -6.51
C GLU A 695 -31.92 -41.60 -7.08
N SER A 696 -31.82 -42.09 -8.32
CA SER A 696 -30.54 -42.45 -8.96
C SER A 696 -29.87 -41.31 -9.75
N GLN A 697 -30.52 -40.15 -9.90
CA GLN A 697 -29.99 -39.00 -10.65
C GLN A 697 -30.16 -37.67 -9.89
N PRO A 698 -29.23 -36.71 -10.06
CA PRO A 698 -29.37 -35.37 -9.49
C PRO A 698 -30.42 -34.53 -10.25
N TYR A 699 -30.97 -33.53 -9.56
CA TYR A 699 -31.89 -32.55 -10.13
C TYR A 699 -31.31 -31.14 -10.02
N HIS A 700 -31.56 -30.31 -11.03
CA HIS A 700 -31.27 -28.87 -11.00
C HIS A 700 -32.55 -28.09 -10.71
N LEU A 701 -32.45 -27.01 -9.94
CA LEU A 701 -33.52 -26.03 -9.81
C LEU A 701 -33.42 -24.98 -10.95
N LEU A 702 -34.49 -24.84 -11.71
CA LEU A 702 -34.62 -23.93 -12.85
C LEU A 702 -35.66 -22.83 -12.60
N LEU A 703 -35.48 -21.71 -13.28
CA LEU A 703 -36.35 -20.54 -13.29
C LEU A 703 -37.53 -20.69 -14.28
N GLU A 704 -38.45 -19.71 -14.35
CA GLU A 704 -39.62 -19.79 -15.25
C GLU A 704 -39.27 -19.77 -16.75
N ASP A 705 -38.06 -19.35 -17.11
CA ASP A 705 -37.50 -19.33 -18.47
C ASP A 705 -36.68 -20.58 -18.83
N GLY A 706 -36.47 -21.50 -17.88
CA GLY A 706 -35.67 -22.71 -18.05
C GLY A 706 -34.18 -22.56 -17.68
N GLN A 707 -33.70 -21.37 -17.34
CA GLN A 707 -32.30 -21.20 -16.90
C GLN A 707 -32.08 -21.74 -15.49
N LYS A 708 -30.85 -22.21 -15.20
CA LYS A 708 -30.46 -22.70 -13.88
C LYS A 708 -30.39 -21.55 -12.87
N ALA A 709 -31.03 -21.72 -11.72
CA ALA A 709 -31.22 -20.68 -10.71
C ALA A 709 -29.95 -20.34 -9.88
N LEU A 710 -28.76 -20.35 -10.48
CA LEU A 710 -27.50 -20.00 -9.79
C LEU A 710 -27.24 -18.49 -9.73
N LEU A 711 -27.64 -17.77 -10.78
CA LEU A 711 -27.52 -16.32 -10.92
C LEU A 711 -28.90 -15.68 -11.13
N LEU A 712 -29.01 -14.38 -10.92
CA LEU A 712 -30.23 -13.63 -11.31
C LEU A 712 -30.30 -13.47 -12.85
N PRO A 713 -31.47 -13.61 -13.50
CA PRO A 713 -31.59 -13.45 -14.94
C PRO A 713 -31.10 -12.06 -15.39
N GLY A 714 -30.22 -12.04 -16.39
CA GLY A 714 -29.63 -10.81 -16.91
C GLY A 714 -28.36 -10.35 -16.18
N SER A 715 -28.02 -10.91 -15.03
CA SER A 715 -26.73 -10.68 -14.36
C SER A 715 -25.74 -11.82 -14.65
N LYS A 716 -24.48 -11.47 -14.95
CA LYS A 716 -23.39 -12.44 -15.11
C LYS A 716 -22.60 -12.69 -13.81
N LYS A 717 -22.87 -11.95 -12.73
CA LYS A 717 -22.07 -11.98 -11.49
C LYS A 717 -22.89 -12.01 -10.18
N GLU A 718 -24.18 -11.66 -10.19
CA GLU A 718 -25.00 -11.63 -8.96
C GLU A 718 -25.63 -13.01 -8.68
N LEU A 719 -25.24 -13.61 -7.54
CA LEU A 719 -25.73 -14.91 -7.07
C LEU A 719 -27.22 -14.89 -6.72
N PHE A 720 -27.89 -16.00 -6.99
CA PHE A 720 -29.32 -16.14 -6.72
C PHE A 720 -29.65 -16.18 -5.22
N THR A 721 -30.54 -15.28 -4.81
CA THR A 721 -31.34 -15.41 -3.59
C THR A 721 -32.83 -15.20 -3.93
N LEU A 722 -33.71 -15.89 -3.22
CA LEU A 722 -35.14 -15.86 -3.50
C LEU A 722 -35.77 -14.46 -3.38
N SER A 723 -35.27 -13.59 -2.50
CA SER A 723 -35.74 -12.22 -2.31
C SER A 723 -35.31 -11.31 -3.46
N ARG A 724 -34.04 -11.31 -3.85
CA ARG A 724 -33.55 -10.55 -5.01
C ARG A 724 -34.24 -10.98 -6.31
N TYR A 725 -34.45 -12.28 -6.52
CA TYR A 725 -35.21 -12.78 -7.66
C TYR A 725 -36.69 -12.35 -7.64
N GLN A 726 -37.29 -12.21 -6.46
CA GLN A 726 -38.66 -11.70 -6.31
C GLN A 726 -38.75 -10.19 -6.60
N GLU A 727 -37.74 -9.41 -6.21
CA GLU A 727 -37.60 -7.98 -6.53
C GLU A 727 -37.52 -7.77 -8.05
N GLU A 728 -36.59 -8.45 -8.74
CA GLU A 728 -36.43 -8.39 -10.20
C GLU A 728 -37.71 -8.77 -10.96
N LEU A 729 -38.43 -9.81 -10.50
CA LEU A 729 -39.69 -10.21 -11.14
C LEU A 729 -40.87 -9.26 -10.88
N GLY A 730 -40.84 -8.45 -9.81
CA GLY A 730 -41.97 -7.63 -9.37
C GLY A 730 -43.26 -8.44 -9.08
N LYS A 731 -43.14 -9.75 -8.81
CA LYS A 731 -44.25 -10.69 -8.53
C LYS A 731 -44.34 -10.97 -7.03
N ASP A 732 -45.55 -11.22 -6.52
CA ASP A 732 -45.73 -11.82 -5.18
C ASP A 732 -45.12 -13.24 -5.17
N PHE A 733 -44.44 -13.66 -4.08
CA PHE A 733 -43.83 -14.99 -3.94
C PHE A 733 -44.78 -16.14 -4.34
N LYS A 734 -46.08 -16.04 -4.03
CA LYS A 734 -47.10 -17.05 -4.38
C LYS A 734 -47.30 -17.21 -5.89
N ARG A 735 -46.84 -16.24 -6.68
CA ARG A 735 -46.90 -16.24 -8.15
C ARG A 735 -45.59 -16.65 -8.81
N ILE A 736 -44.52 -16.89 -8.04
CA ILE A 736 -43.25 -17.42 -8.54
C ILE A 736 -43.33 -18.94 -8.65
N THR A 737 -42.79 -19.48 -9.75
CA THR A 737 -42.69 -20.91 -10.01
C THR A 737 -41.24 -21.28 -10.29
N PHE A 738 -40.69 -22.21 -9.53
CA PHE A 738 -39.44 -22.89 -9.86
C PHE A 738 -39.73 -24.28 -10.40
N PHE A 739 -38.80 -24.84 -11.15
CA PHE A 739 -38.93 -26.19 -11.69
C PHE A 739 -37.73 -27.03 -11.29
N LEU A 740 -37.97 -28.23 -10.77
CA LEU A 740 -36.92 -29.26 -10.77
C LEU A 740 -36.77 -29.78 -12.20
N CYS A 741 -35.56 -30.10 -12.61
CA CYS A 741 -35.26 -30.75 -13.89
C CYS A 741 -34.21 -31.85 -13.65
N PRO A 742 -34.40 -33.07 -14.15
CA PRO A 742 -33.36 -34.09 -14.13
C PRO A 742 -32.09 -33.57 -14.80
N ASP A 743 -30.93 -33.93 -14.26
CA ASP A 743 -29.62 -33.54 -14.82
C ASP A 743 -29.45 -33.97 -16.28
N ARG A 744 -29.87 -35.20 -16.62
CA ARG A 744 -29.91 -35.69 -18.01
C ARG A 744 -30.70 -34.78 -18.96
N ASP A 745 -31.93 -34.41 -18.56
CA ASP A 745 -32.81 -33.57 -19.39
C ASP A 745 -32.26 -32.14 -19.52
N PHE A 746 -31.59 -31.64 -18.48
CA PHE A 746 -30.92 -30.34 -18.50
C PHE A 746 -29.68 -30.35 -19.42
N GLN A 747 -28.83 -31.38 -19.35
CA GLN A 747 -27.66 -31.52 -20.22
C GLN A 747 -28.04 -31.61 -21.70
N ILE A 748 -29.12 -32.32 -22.04
CA ILE A 748 -29.68 -32.35 -23.40
C ILE A 748 -30.12 -30.94 -23.82
N SER A 749 -30.74 -30.17 -22.91
CA SER A 749 -31.21 -28.81 -23.23
C SER A 749 -30.10 -27.76 -23.42
N GLU A 750 -28.95 -27.96 -22.78
CA GLU A 750 -27.74 -27.14 -22.96
C GLU A 750 -26.92 -27.57 -24.20
N GLY A 751 -27.36 -28.61 -24.93
CA GLY A 751 -26.66 -29.12 -26.12
C GLY A 751 -25.41 -29.97 -25.83
N ASN A 752 -25.19 -30.36 -24.57
CA ASN A 752 -24.01 -31.08 -24.10
C ASN A 752 -24.17 -32.62 -24.14
N PHE A 753 -25.01 -33.14 -25.04
CA PHE A 753 -25.36 -34.56 -25.09
C PHE A 753 -25.22 -35.12 -26.51
N ASP A 754 -24.14 -35.87 -26.77
CA ASP A 754 -23.87 -36.47 -28.07
C ASP A 754 -24.85 -37.63 -28.39
N GLU A 755 -25.39 -37.63 -29.61
CA GLU A 755 -26.45 -38.54 -30.06
C GLU A 755 -25.98 -39.99 -30.34
N HIS A 756 -24.86 -40.42 -29.75
CA HIS A 756 -24.12 -41.62 -30.18
C HIS A 756 -24.08 -42.82 -29.23
N ASP A 757 -24.66 -42.75 -28.03
CA ASP A 757 -24.51 -43.83 -27.02
C ASP A 757 -25.84 -44.54 -26.61
N LEU A 758 -26.77 -44.71 -27.56
CA LEU A 758 -27.97 -45.55 -27.39
C LEU A 758 -28.39 -46.34 -28.65
N THR A 759 -27.54 -47.26 -29.13
CA THR A 759 -28.02 -48.53 -29.74
C THR A 759 -26.96 -49.64 -29.65
N ASP A 760 -27.07 -50.54 -28.68
CA ASP A 760 -27.00 -52.00 -28.93
C ASP A 760 -27.57 -52.79 -27.74
N PHE A 761 -28.68 -53.50 -27.98
CA PHE A 761 -28.80 -54.90 -27.61
C PHE A 761 -29.95 -55.54 -28.41
N GLY A 762 -29.57 -56.28 -29.47
CA GLY A 762 -30.42 -57.20 -30.24
C GLY A 762 -30.30 -56.98 -31.77
N ASP A 763 -30.00 -57.97 -32.62
CA ASP A 763 -29.81 -59.42 -32.42
C ASP A 763 -28.87 -60.02 -33.51
N ASP A 764 -28.28 -61.18 -33.20
CA ASP A 764 -27.83 -62.31 -34.06
C ASP A 764 -26.90 -62.17 -35.31
N ASP A 765 -25.79 -62.91 -35.21
CA ASP A 765 -25.18 -63.89 -36.14
C ASP A 765 -24.43 -63.54 -37.48
N SER A 766 -23.31 -64.27 -37.63
CA SER A 766 -22.58 -64.71 -38.84
C SER A 766 -21.36 -63.96 -39.46
N ASP A 767 -20.27 -64.73 -39.53
CA ASP A 767 -19.12 -64.78 -40.45
C ASP A 767 -18.01 -63.69 -40.55
N ALA A 768 -16.77 -64.18 -40.62
CA ALA A 768 -15.47 -63.47 -40.57
C ALA A 768 -14.73 -63.53 -41.94
N PRO A 769 -13.48 -63.04 -42.16
CA PRO A 769 -12.50 -62.48 -41.19
C PRO A 769 -11.61 -61.28 -41.64
N SER A 770 -10.69 -60.88 -40.74
CA SER A 770 -9.53 -59.97 -40.88
C SER A 770 -9.79 -58.45 -40.85
N SER A 771 -9.02 -57.61 -40.14
CA SER A 771 -7.73 -57.80 -39.42
C SER A 771 -7.64 -57.07 -38.06
N CYS A 772 -6.66 -57.49 -37.23
CA CYS A 772 -6.14 -56.91 -35.97
C CYS A 772 -6.30 -55.38 -35.74
N ASN A 773 -6.39 -54.81 -34.54
CA ASN A 773 -6.34 -55.23 -33.11
C ASN A 773 -7.01 -54.08 -32.29
N LYS A 774 -7.43 -54.18 -31.03
CA LYS A 774 -7.37 -55.20 -29.94
C LYS A 774 -8.66 -55.05 -29.07
N ARG A 775 -8.68 -55.50 -27.81
CA ARG A 775 -9.75 -55.19 -26.81
C ARG A 775 -9.18 -55.11 -25.39
N GLN A 776 -9.78 -54.29 -24.50
CA GLN A 776 -10.33 -54.79 -23.23
C GLN A 776 -11.38 -53.83 -22.62
N LYS A 777 -12.57 -54.37 -22.29
CA LYS A 777 -13.70 -53.74 -21.57
C LYS A 777 -14.39 -54.85 -20.78
N CYS A 778 -14.78 -54.57 -19.54
CA CYS A 778 -15.79 -55.26 -18.69
C CYS A 778 -16.18 -54.21 -17.64
N GLU A 779 -17.42 -53.71 -17.62
CA GLU A 779 -18.62 -54.26 -16.97
C GLU A 779 -18.88 -53.59 -15.60
N ILE A 780 -20.10 -53.09 -15.45
CA ILE A 780 -20.75 -52.77 -14.19
C ILE A 780 -21.85 -53.83 -14.03
N ASP A 781 -22.02 -54.42 -12.85
CA ASP A 781 -23.38 -54.54 -12.30
C ASP A 781 -23.48 -54.85 -10.79
N LEU A 782 -24.12 -53.91 -10.09
CA LEU A 782 -25.30 -54.09 -9.23
C LEU A 782 -25.41 -55.35 -8.31
N THR A 783 -25.39 -55.15 -6.98
CA THR A 783 -26.58 -55.11 -6.08
C THR A 783 -26.34 -55.51 -4.61
N CYS A 784 -27.13 -54.87 -3.72
CA CYS A 784 -27.60 -55.24 -2.36
C CYS A 784 -26.82 -56.27 -1.50
N ASN A 785 -26.54 -55.97 -0.23
CA ASN A 785 -27.58 -55.87 0.80
C ASN A 785 -27.16 -55.05 2.02
N SER A 786 -28.16 -54.39 2.63
CA SER A 786 -28.10 -53.97 4.02
C SER A 786 -28.17 -55.18 4.96
N ASP A 787 -27.37 -55.20 6.03
CA ASP A 787 -27.80 -55.84 7.26
C ASP A 787 -27.23 -55.12 8.50
N HIS A 788 -28.12 -54.57 9.31
CA HIS A 788 -27.78 -54.12 10.65
C HIS A 788 -27.51 -55.33 11.54
N LYS A 789 -26.44 -55.29 12.36
CA LYS A 789 -26.57 -55.55 13.80
C LYS A 789 -25.32 -55.26 14.63
N THR A 790 -25.50 -54.36 15.62
CA THR A 790 -25.17 -54.52 17.06
C THR A 790 -23.76 -55.00 17.48
N SER A 791 -23.15 -54.54 18.57
CA SER A 791 -23.63 -53.67 19.65
C SER A 791 -22.43 -53.21 20.50
N THR A 792 -22.38 -51.92 20.80
CA THR A 792 -22.28 -51.38 22.16
C THR A 792 -21.47 -52.16 23.22
N GLN A 793 -20.30 -51.62 23.58
CA GLN A 793 -19.93 -51.16 24.94
C GLN A 793 -18.54 -50.49 24.83
N CYS A 794 -18.35 -49.20 25.09
CA CYS A 794 -18.60 -48.42 26.32
C CYS A 794 -17.60 -48.73 27.43
N SER A 795 -16.85 -47.68 27.84
CA SER A 795 -16.10 -47.53 29.09
C SER A 795 -14.82 -48.42 29.25
N GLN A 796 -13.75 -48.01 29.96
CA GLN A 796 -13.59 -46.90 30.91
C GLN A 796 -12.11 -46.68 31.34
N PHE A 797 -11.83 -45.55 32.03
CA PHE A 797 -10.64 -45.21 32.88
C PHE A 797 -9.28 -44.95 32.18
N TYR A 798 -8.72 -43.72 32.15
CA TYR A 798 -8.08 -42.95 33.26
C TYR A 798 -7.10 -43.81 34.09
N GLN A 799 -5.79 -43.52 34.24
CA GLN A 799 -5.21 -42.29 34.81
C GLN A 799 -3.66 -42.24 34.69
N ASP A 800 -3.10 -41.02 34.76
CA ASP A 800 -1.85 -40.54 35.39
C ASP A 800 -0.42 -41.03 35.04
N GLN A 801 0.33 -40.06 34.48
CA GLN A 801 1.64 -39.49 34.89
C GLN A 801 2.96 -40.31 35.01
N LEU A 802 3.95 -39.79 34.28
CA LEU A 802 5.35 -39.48 34.65
C LEU A 802 6.43 -40.60 34.79
N MET A 803 7.30 -40.59 33.77
CA MET A 803 8.78 -40.61 33.81
C MET A 803 9.61 -41.90 34.11
N GLU A 804 10.77 -41.85 33.45
CA GLU A 804 12.07 -42.54 33.67
C GLU A 804 12.36 -43.97 33.16
N MET A 805 13.25 -43.96 32.14
CA MET A 805 14.46 -44.77 31.98
C MET A 805 14.39 -46.20 31.40
N THR A 806 15.55 -46.56 30.84
CA THR A 806 15.84 -47.68 29.95
C THR A 806 15.92 -49.03 30.66
N PRO A 807 15.96 -50.14 29.90
CA PRO A 807 17.25 -50.85 29.90
C PRO A 807 17.71 -51.45 28.55
N LYS A 808 19.00 -51.79 28.54
CA LYS A 808 19.79 -52.49 27.52
C LYS A 808 19.20 -53.84 27.06
N LEU A 809 19.65 -54.29 25.88
CA LEU A 809 20.03 -55.69 25.66
C LEU A 809 21.24 -55.78 24.72
N GLU A 810 22.25 -56.54 25.14
CA GLU A 810 23.42 -56.94 24.35
C GLU A 810 23.10 -58.21 23.54
N CYS A 811 23.82 -58.45 22.43
CA CYS A 811 23.90 -59.77 21.81
C CYS A 811 25.34 -60.06 21.36
N GLU A 812 25.83 -61.24 21.73
CA GLU A 812 27.20 -61.70 21.50
C GLU A 812 27.36 -62.27 20.09
N TYR A 813 28.57 -62.15 19.51
CA TYR A 813 28.97 -62.90 18.32
C TYR A 813 29.91 -64.05 18.71
N GLN A 814 29.61 -65.26 18.24
CA GLN A 814 30.52 -66.40 18.31
C GLN A 814 31.38 -66.52 17.05
N LEU A 815 32.60 -67.01 17.24
CA LEU A 815 33.65 -67.14 16.25
C LEU A 815 33.46 -68.41 15.40
N ASP A 816 33.93 -68.36 14.15
CA ASP A 816 34.61 -69.50 13.54
C ASP A 816 35.86 -69.01 12.80
N GLN A 817 36.91 -69.83 12.82
CA GLN A 817 38.26 -69.48 12.33
C GLN A 817 38.51 -70.11 10.96
N ASP A 818 39.27 -69.43 10.08
CA ASP A 818 40.40 -70.10 9.43
C ASP A 818 41.48 -69.14 8.89
N GLN A 819 42.70 -69.66 8.70
CA GLN A 819 43.95 -68.89 8.76
C GLN A 819 44.50 -68.40 7.42
N LYS A 820 45.10 -67.18 7.38
CA LYS A 820 46.40 -66.92 6.71
C LYS A 820 47.06 -65.54 6.99
N HIS A 821 48.20 -65.60 7.69
CA HIS A 821 49.39 -64.72 7.67
C HIS A 821 49.28 -63.18 7.57
N GLU A 822 49.44 -62.52 8.72
CA GLU A 822 50.73 -61.88 9.07
C GLU A 822 51.33 -60.85 8.09
N CYS A 823 50.60 -59.75 7.78
CA CYS A 823 51.18 -58.57 7.12
C CYS A 823 50.50 -57.19 7.41
N ASP A 824 49.67 -57.07 8.46
CA ASP A 824 48.92 -55.80 8.71
C ASP A 824 49.17 -55.08 10.05
N GLN A 825 49.78 -55.72 11.05
CA GLN A 825 50.04 -55.05 12.34
C GLN A 825 51.06 -53.89 12.25
N SER A 826 51.89 -53.83 11.20
CA SER A 826 52.82 -52.70 11.00
C SER A 826 52.16 -51.43 10.47
N LYS A 827 51.01 -51.52 9.76
CA LYS A 827 50.35 -50.35 9.17
C LYS A 827 49.46 -49.64 10.17
N HIS A 828 48.74 -50.40 11.00
CA HIS A 828 47.79 -49.87 11.97
C HIS A 828 48.48 -49.05 13.09
N VAL A 829 49.73 -49.40 13.45
CA VAL A 829 50.53 -48.60 14.41
C VAL A 829 51.03 -47.31 13.77
N GLN A 830 51.47 -47.36 12.50
CA GLN A 830 51.90 -46.16 11.76
C GLN A 830 50.73 -45.19 11.52
N GLN A 831 49.53 -45.67 11.23
CA GLN A 831 48.34 -44.80 11.08
C GLN A 831 47.91 -44.16 12.40
N LEU A 832 47.97 -44.86 13.53
CA LEU A 832 47.64 -44.28 14.84
C LEU A 832 48.67 -43.22 15.26
N GLN A 833 49.95 -43.47 15.01
CA GLN A 833 51.02 -42.54 15.33
C GLN A 833 50.96 -41.27 14.46
N GLN A 834 50.58 -41.41 13.19
CA GLN A 834 50.38 -40.26 12.30
C GLN A 834 49.12 -39.45 12.64
N LEU A 835 48.05 -40.08 13.13
CA LEU A 835 46.88 -39.37 13.67
C LEU A 835 47.22 -38.54 14.92
N GLU A 836 48.05 -39.08 15.82
CA GLU A 836 48.53 -38.37 17.01
C GLU A 836 49.47 -37.20 16.63
N GLU A 837 50.31 -37.37 15.59
CA GLU A 837 51.14 -36.29 15.03
C GLU A 837 50.29 -35.19 14.35
N ASP A 838 49.26 -35.55 13.58
CA ASP A 838 48.34 -34.60 12.93
C ASP A 838 47.46 -33.85 13.97
N GLU A 839 47.03 -34.49 15.06
CA GLU A 839 46.26 -33.87 16.14
C GLU A 839 47.10 -32.83 16.92
N ASN A 840 48.37 -33.16 17.22
CA ASN A 840 49.31 -32.20 17.82
C ASN A 840 49.65 -31.06 16.86
N LEU A 841 49.83 -31.34 15.55
CA LEU A 841 50.10 -30.30 14.54
C LEU A 841 48.91 -29.36 14.35
N ALA A 842 47.68 -29.85 14.42
CA ALA A 842 46.48 -29.02 14.39
C ALA A 842 46.38 -28.10 15.61
N PHE A 843 46.72 -28.61 16.81
CA PHE A 843 46.76 -27.84 18.04
C PHE A 843 47.85 -26.75 18.02
N ASP A 844 49.04 -27.06 17.50
CA ASP A 844 50.12 -26.09 17.33
C ASP A 844 49.84 -25.06 16.22
N LEU A 845 49.18 -25.44 15.13
CA LEU A 845 48.75 -24.51 14.07
C LEU A 845 47.74 -23.49 14.60
N GLN A 846 46.72 -23.94 15.34
CA GLN A 846 45.76 -23.04 16.01
C GLN A 846 46.49 -21.99 16.85
N ARG A 847 47.51 -22.42 17.61
CA ARG A 847 48.31 -21.56 18.50
C ARG A 847 49.33 -20.67 17.78
N CYS A 848 49.57 -20.87 16.49
CA CYS A 848 50.41 -20.00 15.65
C CYS A 848 49.57 -18.91 14.98
N TYR A 849 48.33 -19.21 14.58
CA TYR A 849 47.39 -18.18 14.09
C TYR A 849 47.10 -17.12 15.15
N ASP A 850 46.92 -17.52 16.42
CA ASP A 850 46.75 -16.62 17.58
C ASP A 850 47.90 -15.59 17.79
N VAL A 851 49.03 -15.71 17.07
CA VAL A 851 50.23 -14.88 17.25
C VAL A 851 50.49 -13.92 16.07
N GLU A 852 50.01 -14.24 14.87
CA GLU A 852 50.14 -13.33 13.70
C GLU A 852 48.98 -12.33 13.60
N ASP A 853 47.80 -12.64 14.15
CA ASP A 853 46.64 -11.73 14.22
C ASP A 853 46.70 -10.68 15.35
N ILE A 854 47.86 -10.50 16.01
CA ILE A 854 48.10 -9.32 16.85
C ILE A 854 48.42 -8.10 15.98
N ILE A 855 47.49 -7.76 15.08
CA ILE A 855 47.36 -6.39 14.61
C ILE A 855 46.92 -5.57 15.82
N THR A 856 47.66 -4.50 16.09
CA THR A 856 47.29 -3.52 17.11
C THR A 856 45.88 -3.00 16.82
N HIS A 857 44.90 -3.37 17.66
CA HIS A 857 43.57 -2.76 17.68
C HIS A 857 43.68 -1.30 18.14
N GLU A 858 44.16 -0.44 17.26
CA GLU A 858 43.92 0.99 17.36
C GLU A 858 42.46 1.24 16.95
N GLU A 859 41.73 1.96 17.80
CA GLU A 859 40.31 2.30 17.60
C GLU A 859 40.16 3.39 16.51
N GLU A 860 40.61 3.08 15.29
CA GLU A 860 40.29 3.90 14.13
C GLU A 860 38.81 3.69 13.76
N ASN A 861 38.06 4.79 13.83
CA ASN A 861 36.65 4.86 13.50
C ASN A 861 36.49 4.76 11.96
N THR A 862 36.63 3.54 11.42
CA THR A 862 36.72 3.31 9.97
C THR A 862 35.47 3.78 9.25
N THR A 863 35.60 4.88 8.49
CA THR A 863 34.57 5.40 7.60
C THR A 863 34.27 4.40 6.49
N ILE A 864 33.00 4.05 6.31
CA ILE A 864 32.56 3.17 5.23
C ILE A 864 32.61 3.95 3.90
N SER A 865 33.51 3.54 3.00
CA SER A 865 33.78 4.19 1.71
C SER A 865 33.53 3.27 0.50
N ASP A 866 33.74 1.96 0.67
CA ASP A 866 33.75 0.96 -0.38
C ASP A 866 33.36 -0.43 0.17
N SER A 867 33.22 -1.42 -0.73
CA SER A 867 32.79 -2.77 -0.37
C SER A 867 33.75 -3.52 0.56
N SER A 868 35.06 -3.22 0.53
CA SER A 868 36.02 -3.83 1.48
C SER A 868 35.85 -3.25 2.87
N SER A 869 35.65 -1.93 2.98
CA SER A 869 35.35 -1.27 4.26
C SER A 869 34.04 -1.77 4.89
N VAL A 870 33.02 -2.09 4.09
CA VAL A 870 31.77 -2.74 4.54
C VAL A 870 32.06 -4.12 5.12
N VAL A 871 32.76 -4.99 4.39
CA VAL A 871 33.10 -6.35 4.84
C VAL A 871 33.95 -6.31 6.11
N THR A 872 34.95 -5.43 6.16
CA THR A 872 35.81 -5.23 7.33
C THR A 872 35.02 -4.75 8.55
N HIS A 873 34.05 -3.85 8.36
CA HIS A 873 33.16 -3.40 9.43
C HIS A 873 32.27 -4.53 9.96
N LEU A 874 31.69 -5.35 9.07
CA LEU A 874 30.84 -6.48 9.45
C LEU A 874 31.61 -7.61 10.15
N GLY A 875 32.82 -7.94 9.68
CA GLY A 875 33.66 -8.99 10.26
C GLY A 875 34.03 -8.73 11.72
N ARG A 876 34.29 -7.47 12.09
CA ARG A 876 34.52 -7.06 13.49
C ARG A 876 33.33 -7.28 14.42
N GLN A 877 32.13 -7.55 13.89
CA GLN A 877 30.94 -7.82 14.71
C GLN A 877 30.74 -9.32 14.98
N VAL A 878 31.59 -10.20 14.43
CA VAL A 878 31.49 -11.66 14.58
C VAL A 878 31.94 -12.08 15.98
N ASP A 879 31.11 -12.87 16.66
CA ASP A 879 31.46 -13.49 17.95
C ASP A 879 32.21 -14.80 17.71
N GLU A 880 33.53 -14.76 17.86
CA GLU A 880 34.42 -15.91 17.77
C GLU A 880 34.34 -16.81 19.02
N SER A 881 33.78 -16.32 20.13
CA SER A 881 33.70 -17.08 21.39
C SER A 881 32.59 -18.14 21.41
N SER A 882 31.64 -18.09 20.47
CA SER A 882 30.55 -19.05 20.39
C SER A 882 30.16 -19.42 18.95
N ASN A 883 29.86 -20.70 18.73
CA ASN A 883 29.62 -21.26 17.39
C ASN A 883 28.12 -21.28 17.03
N PHE A 884 27.81 -21.02 15.76
CA PHE A 884 26.56 -21.39 15.09
C PHE A 884 26.81 -22.65 14.27
N PHE A 885 26.50 -23.83 14.83
CA PHE A 885 26.87 -25.11 14.23
C PHE A 885 25.71 -25.73 13.45
N ILE A 886 25.91 -25.97 12.15
CA ILE A 886 24.93 -26.63 11.28
C ILE A 886 25.47 -27.93 10.69
N VAL A 887 24.58 -28.91 10.55
CA VAL A 887 24.84 -30.19 9.88
C VAL A 887 23.95 -30.30 8.66
N VAL A 888 24.56 -30.44 7.48
CA VAL A 888 23.87 -30.43 6.18
C VAL A 888 24.47 -31.50 5.26
N ARG A 889 23.86 -31.82 4.12
CA ARG A 889 24.47 -32.66 3.07
C ARG A 889 24.82 -31.79 1.88
N ARG A 890 25.90 -32.12 1.15
CA ARG A 890 26.15 -31.55 -0.17
C ARG A 890 24.98 -31.86 -1.12
N GLY A 891 24.63 -30.90 -1.97
CA GLY A 891 23.45 -30.98 -2.83
C GLY A 891 22.11 -31.09 -2.09
N ALA A 892 22.01 -30.68 -0.82
CA ALA A 892 20.71 -30.58 -0.15
C ALA A 892 19.83 -29.50 -0.83
N PRO A 893 18.52 -29.77 -1.09
CA PRO A 893 17.60 -28.77 -1.63
C PRO A 893 17.55 -27.51 -0.76
N LEU A 894 17.35 -26.34 -1.38
CA LEU A 894 17.45 -25.06 -0.68
C LEU A 894 16.50 -24.98 0.53
N ASP A 895 15.23 -25.37 0.39
CA ASP A 895 14.26 -25.35 1.50
C ASP A 895 14.69 -26.20 2.70
N ARG A 896 15.40 -27.31 2.45
CA ARG A 896 15.98 -28.15 3.51
C ARG A 896 17.09 -27.40 4.26
N THR A 897 17.93 -26.67 3.53
CA THR A 897 19.00 -25.82 4.07
C THR A 897 18.44 -24.64 4.86
N LEU A 898 17.47 -23.90 4.32
CA LEU A 898 16.78 -22.80 5.01
C LEU A 898 16.09 -23.29 6.29
N SER A 899 15.49 -24.48 6.26
CA SER A 899 14.88 -25.12 7.44
C SER A 899 15.89 -25.48 8.53
N ILE A 900 17.10 -25.94 8.15
CA ILE A 900 18.19 -26.23 9.10
C ILE A 900 18.66 -24.95 9.78
N TRP A 901 18.93 -23.91 8.98
CA TRP A 901 19.34 -22.59 9.47
C TRP A 901 18.31 -22.00 10.43
N SER A 902 17.04 -21.94 10.01
CA SER A 902 15.91 -21.46 10.83
C SER A 902 15.79 -22.16 12.18
N ARG A 903 16.02 -23.48 12.20
CA ARG A 903 15.99 -24.27 13.43
C ARG A 903 17.15 -23.91 14.35
N GLU A 904 18.34 -23.64 13.80
CA GLU A 904 19.53 -23.29 14.59
C GLU A 904 19.45 -21.86 15.14
N VAL A 905 18.92 -20.90 14.37
CA VAL A 905 18.60 -19.54 14.86
C VAL A 905 17.63 -19.59 16.04
N LYS A 906 16.56 -20.40 15.95
CA LYS A 906 15.58 -20.55 17.04
C LYS A 906 16.20 -21.07 18.35
N LYS A 907 17.20 -21.97 18.29
CA LYS A 907 17.94 -22.43 19.48
C LYS A 907 18.87 -21.35 20.06
N ASN A 908 19.45 -20.51 19.20
CA ASN A 908 20.47 -19.52 19.56
C ASN A 908 19.84 -18.15 19.84
N THR A 909 18.79 -18.12 20.65
CA THR A 909 18.00 -16.92 20.98
C THR A 909 18.80 -15.93 21.84
N GLY A 910 19.69 -15.16 21.22
CA GLY A 910 20.54 -14.17 21.90
C GLY A 910 21.64 -13.54 21.06
N SER A 911 22.17 -14.23 20.04
CA SER A 911 23.08 -13.65 19.04
C SER A 911 23.10 -14.47 17.76
N THR A 912 22.89 -13.80 16.62
CA THR A 912 23.05 -14.31 15.25
C THR A 912 24.47 -14.11 14.70
N LYS A 913 25.31 -13.34 15.40
CA LYS A 913 26.65 -12.93 14.92
C LYS A 913 27.75 -13.94 15.22
N LYS A 914 27.38 -15.13 15.69
CA LYS A 914 28.29 -16.23 16.04
C LYS A 914 29.05 -16.72 14.82
N ILE A 915 30.28 -17.18 15.02
CA ILE A 915 31.04 -17.84 13.94
C ILE A 915 30.31 -19.10 13.45
N VAL A 916 30.02 -19.16 12.15
CA VAL A 916 29.34 -20.29 11.51
C VAL A 916 30.32 -21.44 11.37
N ARG A 917 29.90 -22.63 11.79
CA ARG A 917 30.65 -23.87 11.65
C ARG A 917 29.77 -24.91 10.97
N VAL A 918 30.27 -25.52 9.90
CA VAL A 918 29.50 -26.45 9.07
C VAL A 918 30.11 -27.84 9.13
N HIS A 919 29.28 -28.85 9.32
CA HIS A 919 29.67 -30.25 9.13
C HIS A 919 28.83 -30.88 8.02
N PHE A 920 29.49 -31.36 6.96
CA PHE A 920 28.82 -32.10 5.92
C PHE A 920 28.64 -33.56 6.31
N SER A 921 27.42 -34.05 6.17
CA SER A 921 26.97 -35.35 6.67
C SER A 921 27.59 -36.50 5.87
N GLY A 922 28.42 -37.31 6.52
CA GLY A 922 29.17 -38.42 5.92
C GLY A 922 30.68 -38.18 5.90
N GLU A 923 31.10 -36.92 5.87
CA GLU A 923 32.50 -36.53 5.78
C GLU A 923 33.18 -36.52 7.17
N LYS A 924 34.50 -36.76 7.20
CA LYS A 924 35.31 -36.65 8.42
C LYS A 924 36.12 -35.35 8.41
N GLY A 925 35.84 -34.47 9.36
CA GLY A 925 36.63 -33.25 9.58
C GLY A 925 36.02 -32.34 10.64
N ILE A 926 36.84 -31.42 11.15
CA ILE A 926 36.42 -30.29 11.98
C ILE A 926 36.52 -29.04 11.11
N ASP A 927 35.49 -28.19 11.13
CA ASP A 927 35.48 -26.98 10.33
C ASP A 927 36.39 -25.90 10.91
N SER A 928 37.55 -25.69 10.28
CA SER A 928 38.43 -24.55 10.56
C SER A 928 37.87 -23.20 10.10
N GLY A 929 36.78 -23.21 9.32
CA GLY A 929 36.16 -22.07 8.63
C GLY A 929 36.06 -22.31 7.12
N ALA A 930 36.78 -23.30 6.60
CA ALA A 930 36.76 -23.68 5.19
C ALA A 930 35.41 -24.32 4.77
N MET A 931 34.79 -25.14 5.61
CA MET A 931 33.49 -25.76 5.30
C MET A 931 32.36 -24.73 5.36
N ALA A 932 32.44 -23.74 6.25
CA ALA A 932 31.53 -22.60 6.25
C ALA A 932 31.62 -21.75 4.98
N LYS A 933 32.83 -21.41 4.52
CA LYS A 933 33.04 -20.70 3.25
C LYS A 933 32.53 -21.50 2.04
N GLU A 934 32.78 -22.80 2.03
CA GLU A 934 32.27 -23.71 0.99
C GLU A 934 30.73 -23.78 0.99
N PHE A 935 30.12 -23.89 2.17
CA PHE A 935 28.66 -23.84 2.34
C PHE A 935 28.05 -22.56 1.77
N PHE A 936 28.63 -21.39 2.05
CA PHE A 936 28.15 -20.13 1.46
C PHE A 936 28.34 -20.10 -0.06
N THR A 937 29.48 -20.59 -0.55
CA THR A 937 29.79 -20.71 -1.99
C THR A 937 28.77 -21.56 -2.75
N ILE A 938 28.26 -22.62 -2.13
CA ILE A 938 27.21 -23.47 -2.73
C ILE A 938 25.81 -22.85 -2.55
N THR A 939 25.54 -22.21 -1.40
CA THR A 939 24.19 -21.78 -1.02
C THR A 939 23.78 -20.46 -1.68
N LEU A 940 24.68 -19.48 -1.82
CA LEU A 940 24.34 -18.16 -2.39
C LEU A 940 23.87 -18.23 -3.85
N PRO A 941 24.51 -19.01 -4.76
CA PRO A 941 23.99 -19.22 -6.11
C PRO A 941 22.60 -19.87 -6.11
N ASN A 942 22.33 -20.82 -5.22
CA ASN A 942 21.01 -21.45 -5.09
C ASN A 942 19.92 -20.46 -4.60
N ILE A 943 20.26 -19.55 -3.68
CA ILE A 943 19.39 -18.43 -3.31
C ILE A 943 19.12 -17.54 -4.53
N GLY A 944 20.15 -17.22 -5.31
CA GLY A 944 20.05 -16.41 -6.53
C GLY A 944 19.22 -17.04 -7.64
N THR A 945 19.16 -18.38 -7.74
CA THR A 945 18.36 -19.07 -8.78
C THR A 945 16.94 -19.41 -8.33
N VAL A 946 16.72 -19.77 -7.06
CA VAL A 946 15.42 -20.21 -6.55
C VAL A 946 14.60 -19.06 -5.98
N ILE A 947 15.22 -18.16 -5.21
CA ILE A 947 14.51 -17.09 -4.47
C ILE A 947 14.57 -15.76 -5.21
N PHE A 948 15.65 -15.49 -5.96
CA PHE A 948 15.86 -14.27 -6.75
C PHE A 948 16.06 -14.51 -8.26
N PRO A 949 15.25 -15.37 -8.93
CA PRO A 949 15.44 -15.70 -10.35
C PRO A 949 15.45 -14.44 -11.22
N ASN A 950 16.37 -14.41 -12.19
CA ASN A 950 16.66 -13.24 -13.03
C ASN A 950 17.08 -11.96 -12.29
N GLY A 951 17.21 -11.99 -10.96
CA GLY A 951 17.67 -10.89 -10.11
C GLY A 951 16.58 -10.10 -9.41
N GLN A 952 15.37 -10.66 -9.35
CA GLN A 952 14.23 -10.13 -8.59
C GLN A 952 13.62 -11.22 -7.72
N PRO A 953 13.06 -10.91 -6.54
CA PRO A 953 12.43 -11.90 -5.69
C PRO A 953 11.22 -12.56 -6.39
N VAL A 954 11.00 -13.85 -6.12
CA VAL A 954 9.77 -14.55 -6.52
C VAL A 954 8.53 -13.94 -5.87
N ASP A 955 7.41 -13.85 -6.61
CA ASP A 955 6.11 -13.44 -6.05
C ASP A 955 5.51 -14.62 -5.26
N SER A 956 5.89 -14.77 -4.00
CA SER A 956 5.55 -15.93 -3.17
C SER A 956 5.23 -15.59 -1.73
N THR A 957 3.95 -15.67 -1.37
CA THR A 957 3.50 -15.59 0.02
C THR A 957 3.87 -16.84 0.82
N TYR A 958 4.10 -17.99 0.14
CA TYR A 958 4.65 -19.20 0.75
C TYR A 958 6.06 -18.97 1.33
N HIS A 959 6.95 -18.32 0.57
CA HIS A 959 8.28 -17.97 1.05
C HIS A 959 8.26 -16.88 2.13
N VAL A 960 7.24 -16.00 2.17
CA VAL A 960 7.03 -15.07 3.30
C VAL A 960 6.56 -15.80 4.56
N HIS A 961 5.55 -16.66 4.44
CA HIS A 961 5.01 -17.45 5.56
C HIS A 961 6.09 -18.27 6.26
N ASN A 962 6.88 -19.01 5.47
CA ASN A 962 7.97 -19.83 5.97
C ASN A 962 9.23 -19.02 6.37
N GLY A 963 9.22 -17.69 6.20
CA GLY A 963 10.33 -16.80 6.54
C GLY A 963 11.57 -16.95 5.64
N ASN A 964 11.42 -17.62 4.49
CA ASN A 964 12.51 -18.00 3.61
C ASN A 964 13.30 -16.78 3.08
N PHE A 965 12.64 -15.68 2.73
CA PHE A 965 13.31 -14.42 2.36
C PHE A 965 14.20 -13.89 3.48
N LYS A 966 13.71 -13.87 4.72
CA LYS A 966 14.48 -13.44 5.89
C LYS A 966 15.68 -14.36 6.13
N VAL A 967 15.49 -15.67 6.07
CA VAL A 967 16.57 -16.66 6.26
C VAL A 967 17.64 -16.50 5.17
N CYS A 968 17.25 -16.21 3.92
CA CYS A 968 18.22 -15.89 2.86
C CYS A 968 19.02 -14.62 3.18
N GLY A 969 18.40 -13.59 3.75
CA GLY A 969 19.08 -12.39 4.22
C GLY A 969 20.07 -12.66 5.35
N GLU A 970 19.70 -13.52 6.32
CA GLU A 970 20.59 -13.95 7.40
C GLU A 970 21.82 -14.71 6.88
N ILE A 971 21.63 -15.64 5.92
CA ILE A 971 22.71 -16.40 5.27
C ILE A 971 23.62 -15.47 4.46
N VAL A 972 23.06 -14.53 3.70
CA VAL A 972 23.83 -13.55 2.92
C VAL A 972 24.64 -12.63 3.83
N ALA A 973 24.07 -12.12 4.93
CA ALA A 973 24.80 -11.30 5.88
C ALA A 973 25.93 -12.07 6.57
N ALA A 974 25.68 -13.32 6.98
CA ALA A 974 26.71 -14.19 7.54
C ALA A 974 27.83 -14.50 6.53
N SER A 975 27.49 -14.73 5.26
CA SER A 975 28.47 -14.92 4.18
C SER A 975 29.40 -13.70 4.04
N ILE A 976 28.82 -12.51 3.90
CA ILE A 976 29.58 -11.26 3.74
C ILE A 976 30.42 -10.97 4.99
N ALA A 977 29.89 -11.17 6.20
CA ALA A 977 30.60 -10.91 7.45
C ALA A 977 31.74 -11.91 7.74
N GLN A 978 31.63 -13.17 7.29
CA GLN A 978 32.55 -14.26 7.64
C GLN A 978 33.44 -14.72 6.48
N GLY A 979 33.61 -13.88 5.44
CA GLY A 979 34.52 -14.13 4.33
C GLY A 979 34.03 -15.17 3.31
N GLY A 980 32.74 -15.48 3.30
CA GLY A 980 32.05 -16.12 2.17
C GLY A 980 31.91 -15.16 0.98
N PRO A 981 31.33 -15.61 -0.15
CA PRO A 981 31.15 -14.76 -1.31
C PRO A 981 30.06 -13.72 -1.10
N ALA A 982 30.09 -12.69 -1.93
CA ALA A 982 28.99 -11.73 -2.06
C ALA A 982 27.85 -12.34 -2.91
N PRO A 983 26.58 -11.96 -2.68
CA PRO A 983 25.44 -12.52 -3.42
C PRO A 983 25.47 -12.21 -4.93
N CYS A 984 25.80 -10.98 -5.32
CA CYS A 984 25.97 -10.54 -6.72
C CYS A 984 24.87 -10.97 -7.72
N PHE A 985 23.64 -11.21 -7.25
CA PHE A 985 22.56 -11.80 -8.03
C PHE A 985 21.38 -10.86 -8.33
N LEU A 986 21.32 -9.63 -7.81
CA LEU A 986 20.19 -8.72 -8.01
C LEU A 986 20.30 -7.87 -9.30
N GLU A 987 19.17 -7.49 -9.88
CA GLU A 987 19.11 -6.38 -10.85
C GLU A 987 19.30 -5.04 -10.12
N GLU A 988 19.89 -4.04 -10.79
CA GLU A 988 20.22 -2.74 -10.17
C GLU A 988 18.98 -2.02 -9.60
N SER A 989 17.83 -2.12 -10.26
CA SER A 989 16.58 -1.53 -9.76
C SER A 989 16.03 -2.22 -8.51
N VAL A 990 16.24 -3.54 -8.38
CA VAL A 990 15.85 -4.31 -7.19
C VAL A 990 16.74 -3.94 -6.00
N TYR A 991 18.03 -3.73 -6.24
CA TYR A 991 18.93 -3.17 -5.24
C TYR A 991 18.58 -1.72 -4.88
N GLY A 992 18.17 -0.90 -5.86
CA GLY A 992 17.67 0.46 -5.63
C GLY A 992 16.49 0.50 -4.65
N LEU A 993 15.53 -0.41 -4.79
CA LEU A 993 14.40 -0.58 -3.86
C LEU A 993 14.80 -1.12 -2.47
N MET A 994 15.96 -1.76 -2.33
CA MET A 994 16.52 -2.12 -1.02
C MET A 994 17.19 -0.92 -0.33
N ALA A 995 17.87 -0.09 -1.11
CA ALA A 995 18.54 1.13 -0.64
C ALA A 995 17.53 2.22 -0.24
N ASP A 996 16.44 2.40 -1.01
CA ASP A 996 15.29 3.24 -0.64
C ASP A 996 13.97 2.46 -0.72
N PRO A 997 13.55 1.80 0.38
CA PRO A 997 12.29 1.07 0.43
C PRO A 997 11.06 1.98 0.63
N ASN A 998 11.25 3.31 0.76
CA ASN A 998 10.17 4.27 0.99
C ASN A 998 9.86 5.13 -0.25
N VAL A 999 10.21 4.63 -1.44
CA VAL A 999 9.99 5.30 -2.73
C VAL A 999 8.54 5.80 -2.89
N PRO A 1000 8.31 7.07 -3.29
CA PRO A 1000 6.97 7.59 -3.54
C PRO A 1000 6.29 6.88 -4.72
N LEU A 1001 5.22 6.13 -4.44
CA LEU A 1001 4.54 5.26 -5.42
C LEU A 1001 3.97 6.02 -6.63
N GLN A 1002 3.62 7.31 -6.48
CA GLN A 1002 3.13 8.14 -7.59
C GLN A 1002 4.27 8.73 -8.46
N GLN A 1003 5.54 8.42 -8.17
CA GLN A 1003 6.72 8.98 -8.85
C GLN A 1003 7.72 7.89 -9.25
N LEU A 1004 7.24 6.68 -9.54
CA LEU A 1004 8.06 5.55 -9.97
C LEU A 1004 8.70 5.79 -11.34
N ASP A 1005 10.01 6.06 -11.33
CA ASP A 1005 10.87 6.05 -12.51
C ASP A 1005 11.11 4.62 -13.05
N SER A 1006 10.89 4.42 -14.35
CA SER A 1006 10.99 3.13 -15.05
C SER A 1006 12.43 2.60 -15.20
N GLY A 1007 13.42 3.50 -15.25
CA GLY A 1007 14.84 3.12 -15.31
C GLY A 1007 15.39 2.72 -13.94
N LYS A 1008 14.86 3.29 -12.84
CA LYS A 1008 15.37 3.09 -11.49
C LYS A 1008 14.65 2.04 -10.65
N HIS A 1009 13.32 1.90 -10.79
CA HIS A 1009 12.52 1.09 -9.86
C HIS A 1009 11.92 -0.18 -10.48
N LEU A 1010 11.91 -0.27 -11.81
CA LEU A 1010 11.35 -1.40 -12.55
C LEU A 1010 12.45 -2.34 -13.03
N THR A 1011 12.15 -3.63 -13.07
CA THR A 1011 13.04 -4.65 -13.62
C THR A 1011 12.96 -4.70 -15.14
N THR A 1012 13.86 -5.45 -15.77
CA THR A 1012 13.81 -5.66 -17.21
C THR A 1012 12.51 -6.33 -17.64
N SER A 1013 12.03 -7.34 -16.90
CA SER A 1013 10.74 -7.98 -17.16
C SER A 1013 9.54 -7.06 -16.90
N ASP A 1014 9.60 -6.17 -15.91
CA ASP A 1014 8.53 -5.20 -15.67
C ASP A 1014 8.37 -4.25 -16.88
N ARG A 1015 9.49 -3.77 -17.44
CA ARG A 1015 9.48 -2.90 -18.63
C ARG A 1015 8.91 -3.62 -19.85
N GLU A 1016 9.34 -4.87 -20.09
CA GLU A 1016 8.81 -5.71 -21.17
C GLU A 1016 7.29 -5.92 -21.06
N LEU A 1017 6.77 -6.17 -19.84
CA LEU A 1017 5.33 -6.28 -19.59
C LEU A 1017 4.59 -4.96 -19.85
N LEU A 1018 5.13 -3.83 -19.37
CA LEU A 1018 4.52 -2.51 -19.59
C LEU A 1018 4.52 -2.11 -21.07
N ASP A 1019 5.59 -2.43 -21.82
CA ASP A 1019 5.64 -2.18 -23.26
C ASP A 1019 4.61 -3.06 -24.00
N ALA A 1020 4.46 -4.34 -23.64
CA ALA A 1020 3.42 -5.21 -24.22
C ALA A 1020 1.99 -4.71 -23.94
N ILE A 1021 1.72 -4.24 -22.71
CA ILE A 1021 0.44 -3.60 -22.35
C ILE A 1021 0.22 -2.32 -23.17
N LYS A 1022 1.29 -1.54 -23.41
CA LYS A 1022 1.25 -0.30 -24.18
C LYS A 1022 0.96 -0.53 -25.68
N GLU A 1023 1.42 -1.66 -26.22
CA GLU A 1023 1.13 -2.07 -27.61
C GLU A 1023 -0.34 -2.48 -27.82
N ASP A 1024 -0.93 -3.26 -26.90
CA ASP A 1024 -2.36 -3.63 -26.96
C ASP A 1024 -3.01 -3.72 -25.55
N ILE A 1025 -3.58 -2.60 -25.11
CA ILE A 1025 -4.30 -2.49 -23.83
C ILE A 1025 -5.49 -3.45 -23.76
N MET A 1026 -6.19 -3.68 -24.88
CA MET A 1026 -7.41 -4.49 -24.88
C MET A 1026 -7.08 -5.97 -24.72
N ALA A 1027 -6.02 -6.44 -25.37
CA ALA A 1027 -5.52 -7.81 -25.21
C ALA A 1027 -5.06 -8.12 -23.77
N HIS A 1028 -4.60 -7.11 -23.02
CA HIS A 1028 -4.10 -7.26 -21.65
C HIS A 1028 -5.11 -6.82 -20.57
N THR A 1029 -6.41 -6.70 -20.91
CA THR A 1029 -7.46 -6.23 -19.98
C THR A 1029 -7.47 -6.99 -18.65
N ASP A 1030 -7.37 -8.33 -18.70
CA ASP A 1030 -7.41 -9.15 -17.48
C ASP A 1030 -6.18 -8.91 -16.60
N THR A 1031 -4.98 -8.84 -17.19
CA THR A 1031 -3.73 -8.50 -16.48
C THR A 1031 -3.78 -7.10 -15.84
N ILE A 1032 -4.36 -6.12 -16.53
CA ILE A 1032 -4.54 -4.76 -16.00
C ILE A 1032 -5.44 -4.77 -14.75
N ILE A 1033 -6.54 -5.53 -14.79
CA ILE A 1033 -7.47 -5.68 -13.67
C ILE A 1033 -6.83 -6.47 -12.51
N GLU A 1034 -6.08 -7.53 -12.80
CA GLU A 1034 -5.33 -8.33 -11.81
C GLU A 1034 -4.31 -7.48 -11.03
N HIS A 1035 -3.71 -6.47 -11.69
CA HIS A 1035 -2.82 -5.49 -11.05
C HIS A 1035 -3.57 -4.35 -10.33
N GLY A 1036 -4.88 -4.49 -10.09
CA GLY A 1036 -5.69 -3.61 -9.25
C GLY A 1036 -6.15 -2.31 -9.94
N TYR A 1037 -6.09 -2.22 -11.27
CA TYR A 1037 -6.60 -1.05 -11.98
C TYR A 1037 -8.14 -1.08 -12.04
N THR A 1038 -8.78 -0.13 -11.35
CA THR A 1038 -10.25 -0.01 -11.27
C THR A 1038 -10.84 1.08 -12.17
N GLY A 1039 -10.02 1.70 -13.03
CA GLY A 1039 -10.44 2.74 -13.97
C GLY A 1039 -11.02 2.17 -15.27
N THR A 1040 -11.24 3.05 -16.25
CA THR A 1040 -11.68 2.67 -17.60
C THR A 1040 -10.51 2.15 -18.44
N VAL A 1041 -10.54 0.86 -18.79
CA VAL A 1041 -9.52 0.21 -19.63
C VAL A 1041 -9.71 0.60 -21.10
N GLU A 1042 -9.05 1.68 -21.52
CA GLU A 1042 -9.05 2.18 -22.90
C GLU A 1042 -7.78 3.00 -23.21
N ALA A 1043 -7.47 3.16 -24.50
CA ALA A 1043 -6.25 3.84 -24.97
C ALA A 1043 -6.15 5.35 -24.62
N SER A 1044 -7.22 5.96 -24.11
CA SER A 1044 -7.19 7.32 -23.55
C SER A 1044 -6.45 7.37 -22.20
N HIS A 1045 -6.39 6.25 -21.48
CA HIS A 1045 -5.88 6.13 -20.11
C HIS A 1045 -4.54 5.39 -20.01
N THR A 1046 -3.81 5.20 -21.13
CA THR A 1046 -2.57 4.39 -21.21
C THR A 1046 -1.57 4.68 -20.08
N GLU A 1047 -1.18 5.93 -19.86
CA GLU A 1047 -0.16 6.26 -18.84
C GLU A 1047 -0.65 6.01 -17.39
N GLU A 1048 -1.96 6.15 -17.15
CA GLU A 1048 -2.62 5.86 -15.87
C GLU A 1048 -2.70 4.35 -15.59
N ILE A 1049 -2.98 3.56 -16.62
CA ILE A 1049 -2.96 2.09 -16.60
C ILE A 1049 -1.53 1.60 -16.32
N LEU A 1050 -0.54 2.05 -17.10
CA LEU A 1050 0.86 1.63 -16.96
C LEU A 1050 1.43 2.00 -15.59
N SER A 1051 1.11 3.20 -15.07
CA SER A 1051 1.52 3.60 -13.73
C SER A 1051 0.87 2.75 -12.63
N SER A 1052 -0.41 2.39 -12.78
CA SER A 1052 -1.11 1.53 -11.83
C SER A 1052 -0.54 0.10 -11.79
N VAL A 1053 -0.19 -0.46 -12.96
CA VAL A 1053 0.51 -1.75 -13.06
C VAL A 1053 1.91 -1.68 -12.44
N ALA A 1054 2.68 -0.63 -12.72
CA ALA A 1054 3.99 -0.40 -12.12
C ALA A 1054 3.94 -0.30 -10.58
N ILE A 1055 2.93 0.38 -10.03
CA ILE A 1055 2.68 0.44 -8.58
C ILE A 1055 2.44 -0.97 -8.01
N SER A 1056 1.62 -1.79 -8.66
CA SER A 1056 1.36 -3.17 -8.21
C SER A 1056 2.66 -4.01 -8.17
N LEU A 1057 3.44 -3.99 -9.25
CA LEU A 1057 4.72 -4.72 -9.35
C LEU A 1057 5.71 -4.30 -8.26
N VAL A 1058 5.92 -3.00 -8.07
CA VAL A 1058 6.85 -2.47 -7.05
C VAL A 1058 6.36 -2.73 -5.63
N THR A 1059 5.08 -2.54 -5.33
CA THR A 1059 4.53 -2.75 -3.98
C THR A 1059 4.58 -4.22 -3.55
N LYS A 1060 4.26 -5.17 -4.43
CA LYS A 1060 4.51 -6.61 -4.20
C LYS A 1060 5.98 -6.86 -3.89
N ARG A 1061 6.89 -6.38 -4.75
CA ARG A 1061 8.34 -6.58 -4.61
C ARG A 1061 8.89 -6.04 -3.28
N LEU A 1062 8.41 -4.88 -2.83
CA LEU A 1062 8.80 -4.27 -1.54
C LEU A 1062 8.45 -5.14 -0.32
N VAL A 1063 7.40 -5.98 -0.38
CA VAL A 1063 7.09 -6.93 0.70
C VAL A 1063 8.22 -7.95 0.87
N TYR A 1064 8.67 -8.56 -0.23
CA TYR A 1064 9.72 -9.58 -0.22
C TYR A 1064 11.09 -8.99 0.11
N LEU A 1065 11.40 -7.80 -0.42
CA LEU A 1065 12.62 -7.08 -0.09
C LEU A 1065 12.66 -6.64 1.38
N LYS A 1066 11.53 -6.24 1.99
CA LYS A 1066 11.48 -5.94 3.43
C LYS A 1066 11.85 -7.16 4.28
N GLU A 1067 11.37 -8.35 3.92
CA GLU A 1067 11.73 -9.58 4.64
C GLU A 1067 13.21 -9.96 4.45
N PHE A 1068 13.75 -9.81 3.24
CA PHE A 1068 15.18 -10.01 2.99
C PHE A 1068 16.06 -9.01 3.78
N LEU A 1069 15.68 -7.73 3.80
CA LEU A 1069 16.32 -6.69 4.63
C LEU A 1069 16.25 -7.00 6.13
N ASN A 1070 15.11 -7.50 6.63
CA ASN A 1070 14.97 -7.97 8.01
C ASN A 1070 15.90 -9.14 8.35
N GLY A 1071 16.36 -9.90 7.35
CA GLY A 1071 17.40 -10.91 7.50
C GLY A 1071 18.80 -10.32 7.52
N LEU A 1072 19.09 -9.39 6.61
CA LEU A 1072 20.37 -8.67 6.55
C LEU A 1072 20.65 -7.85 7.83
N ASP A 1073 19.61 -7.39 8.50
CA ASP A 1073 19.65 -6.70 9.79
C ASP A 1073 20.30 -7.53 10.92
N SER A 1074 20.39 -8.85 10.78
CA SER A 1074 21.06 -9.75 11.75
C SER A 1074 22.54 -9.41 12.00
N TYR A 1075 23.18 -8.68 11.07
CA TYR A 1075 24.53 -8.09 11.20
C TYR A 1075 24.53 -6.56 11.06
N GLY A 1076 23.36 -5.91 11.06
CA GLY A 1076 23.20 -4.46 10.82
C GLY A 1076 23.45 -4.02 9.37
N LEU A 1077 23.57 -4.95 8.41
CA LEU A 1077 23.87 -4.64 7.01
C LEU A 1077 22.73 -3.88 6.31
N LYS A 1078 21.50 -4.01 6.78
CA LYS A 1078 20.34 -3.20 6.33
C LYS A 1078 20.61 -1.70 6.47
N ASP A 1079 21.04 -1.24 7.65
CA ASP A 1079 21.32 0.18 7.90
C ASP A 1079 22.52 0.66 7.06
N ILE A 1080 23.53 -0.20 6.86
CA ILE A 1080 24.70 0.12 6.01
C ILE A 1080 24.30 0.25 4.54
N ILE A 1081 23.40 -0.59 4.01
CA ILE A 1081 22.87 -0.46 2.64
C ILE A 1081 22.13 0.88 2.46
N GLN A 1082 21.37 1.32 3.46
CA GLN A 1082 20.57 2.55 3.39
C GLN A 1082 21.41 3.82 3.58
N THR A 1083 22.50 3.75 4.36
CA THR A 1083 23.40 4.89 4.63
C THR A 1083 24.59 4.98 3.65
N HIS A 1084 25.06 3.86 3.11
CA HIS A 1084 26.20 3.76 2.20
C HIS A 1084 25.87 2.92 0.93
N PRO A 1085 24.81 3.25 0.17
CA PRO A 1085 24.30 2.40 -0.91
C PRO A 1085 25.31 2.12 -2.02
N GLU A 1086 26.14 3.09 -2.42
CA GLU A 1086 27.15 2.88 -3.47
C GLU A 1086 28.32 1.99 -3.01
N ALA A 1087 28.63 1.96 -1.69
CA ALA A 1087 29.65 1.06 -1.15
C ALA A 1087 29.17 -0.41 -1.09
N CYS A 1088 27.87 -0.62 -0.84
CA CYS A 1088 27.25 -1.93 -0.80
C CYS A 1088 26.86 -2.47 -2.19
N LYS A 1089 26.54 -1.61 -3.16
CA LYS A 1089 26.05 -1.97 -4.50
C LYS A 1089 26.85 -3.07 -5.21
N PRO A 1090 28.20 -3.06 -5.21
CA PRO A 1090 29.00 -4.09 -5.87
C PRO A 1090 28.90 -5.49 -5.22
N LEU A 1091 28.41 -5.59 -3.99
CA LEU A 1091 28.17 -6.86 -3.31
C LEU A 1091 26.86 -7.54 -3.77
N PHE A 1092 25.90 -6.78 -4.27
CA PHE A 1092 24.53 -7.26 -4.50
C PHE A 1092 24.14 -7.32 -5.97
N VAL A 1093 24.58 -6.35 -6.78
CA VAL A 1093 24.13 -6.22 -8.17
C VAL A 1093 24.94 -7.11 -9.12
N LYS A 1094 24.26 -7.77 -10.05
CA LYS A 1094 24.89 -8.58 -11.11
C LYS A 1094 25.93 -7.76 -11.89
N ASN A 1095 27.10 -8.36 -12.12
CA ASN A 1095 28.17 -7.78 -12.94
C ASN A 1095 28.66 -6.39 -12.47
N ALA A 1096 28.39 -5.98 -11.23
CA ALA A 1096 28.80 -4.70 -10.67
C ALA A 1096 30.28 -4.71 -10.28
N GLY A 1097 31.14 -4.81 -11.30
CA GLY A 1097 32.57 -5.06 -11.16
C GLY A 1097 32.89 -6.54 -10.99
N ASP A 1098 33.98 -6.99 -11.60
CA ASP A 1098 34.43 -8.39 -11.63
C ASP A 1098 35.13 -8.81 -10.32
N ILE A 1099 34.62 -8.29 -9.19
CA ILE A 1099 35.30 -8.21 -7.88
C ILE A 1099 35.59 -9.60 -7.30
N GLY A 1100 34.75 -10.59 -7.61
CA GLY A 1100 34.86 -11.97 -7.11
C GLY A 1100 35.49 -12.96 -8.09
N ALA A 1101 35.63 -12.63 -9.38
CA ALA A 1101 36.05 -13.59 -10.40
C ALA A 1101 37.51 -14.01 -10.20
N VAL A 1102 37.75 -15.31 -10.06
CA VAL A 1102 39.10 -15.88 -9.91
C VAL A 1102 39.66 -16.15 -11.30
N ASP A 1103 40.58 -15.30 -11.74
CA ASP A 1103 41.41 -15.49 -12.92
C ASP A 1103 42.69 -16.30 -12.60
N ALA A 1104 43.34 -16.82 -13.64
CA ALA A 1104 44.56 -17.62 -13.51
C ALA A 1104 45.72 -16.84 -12.89
N ASN A 1105 45.86 -15.54 -13.17
CA ASN A 1105 46.95 -14.72 -12.62
C ASN A 1105 46.78 -14.52 -11.12
N TYR A 1106 45.57 -14.25 -10.64
CA TYR A 1106 45.26 -14.15 -9.22
C TYR A 1106 45.55 -15.47 -8.49
N LEU A 1107 45.03 -16.58 -9.00
CA LEU A 1107 45.28 -17.90 -8.39
C LEU A 1107 46.78 -18.20 -8.37
N PHE A 1108 47.49 -17.97 -9.48
CA PHE A 1108 48.94 -18.20 -9.53
C PHE A 1108 49.71 -17.29 -8.57
N SER A 1109 49.32 -16.02 -8.42
CA SER A 1109 49.91 -15.11 -7.41
C SER A 1109 49.61 -15.46 -5.95
N SER A 1110 48.66 -16.37 -5.72
CA SER A 1110 48.35 -16.92 -4.39
C SER A 1110 49.25 -18.10 -4.02
N LEU A 1111 49.95 -18.71 -5.00
CA LEU A 1111 50.82 -19.87 -4.79
C LEU A 1111 52.23 -19.46 -4.35
N HIS A 1112 52.67 -20.00 -3.21
CA HIS A 1112 53.94 -19.69 -2.57
C HIS A 1112 54.83 -20.96 -2.53
N PRO A 1113 55.69 -21.17 -3.55
CA PRO A 1113 56.51 -22.38 -3.66
C PRO A 1113 57.72 -22.42 -2.73
N GLU A 1114 57.82 -23.47 -1.91
CA GLU A 1114 58.99 -23.83 -1.11
C GLU A 1114 60.09 -24.43 -1.98
N HIS A 1115 60.75 -23.59 -2.77
CA HIS A 1115 61.83 -24.03 -3.65
C HIS A 1115 63.06 -24.58 -2.92
N ALA A 1116 63.67 -25.61 -3.50
CA ALA A 1116 65.01 -26.05 -3.16
C ALA A 1116 66.03 -24.92 -3.36
N LYS A 1117 67.23 -25.09 -2.78
CA LYS A 1117 68.29 -24.07 -2.79
C LYS A 1117 68.59 -23.55 -4.20
N GLU A 1118 68.81 -22.25 -4.29
CA GLU A 1118 69.12 -21.54 -5.53
C GLU A 1118 70.31 -22.18 -6.28
N GLY A 1119 70.18 -22.32 -7.59
CA GLY A 1119 71.15 -23.01 -8.45
C GLY A 1119 71.15 -24.56 -8.36
N SER A 1120 70.34 -25.18 -7.50
CA SER A 1120 70.23 -26.64 -7.46
C SER A 1120 69.52 -27.21 -8.69
N SER A 1121 69.80 -28.49 -9.01
CA SER A 1121 69.09 -29.19 -10.08
C SER A 1121 67.62 -29.48 -9.74
N ARG A 1122 67.28 -29.59 -8.44
CA ARG A 1122 65.89 -29.75 -7.99
C ARG A 1122 65.07 -28.50 -8.29
N ARG A 1123 65.57 -27.32 -7.91
CA ARG A 1123 64.89 -26.03 -8.15
C ARG A 1123 64.52 -25.79 -9.61
N LYS A 1124 65.39 -26.13 -10.56
CA LYS A 1124 65.09 -25.99 -12.00
C LYS A 1124 63.89 -26.82 -12.46
N VAL A 1125 63.63 -27.96 -11.84
CA VAL A 1125 62.48 -28.80 -12.17
C VAL A 1125 61.23 -28.29 -11.44
N GLU A 1126 61.38 -27.79 -10.22
CA GLU A 1126 60.30 -27.17 -9.44
C GLU A 1126 59.78 -25.89 -10.12
N GLU A 1127 60.67 -25.01 -10.58
CA GLU A 1127 60.34 -23.82 -11.38
C GLU A 1127 59.59 -24.23 -12.67
N ALA A 1128 60.11 -25.22 -13.41
CA ALA A 1128 59.43 -25.74 -14.60
C ALA A 1128 58.05 -26.36 -14.30
N THR A 1129 57.85 -27.01 -13.15
CA THR A 1129 56.53 -27.51 -12.74
C THR A 1129 55.56 -26.39 -12.40
N MET A 1130 56.04 -25.24 -11.91
CA MET A 1130 55.21 -24.05 -11.75
C MET A 1130 54.85 -23.41 -13.10
N ASP A 1131 55.77 -23.38 -14.07
CA ASP A 1131 55.46 -22.93 -15.45
C ASP A 1131 54.33 -23.79 -16.06
N LEU A 1132 54.43 -25.13 -15.96
CA LEU A 1132 53.38 -26.06 -16.44
C LEU A 1132 52.02 -25.84 -15.74
N LEU A 1133 52.02 -25.45 -14.46
CA LEU A 1133 50.81 -25.11 -13.72
C LEU A 1133 50.22 -23.79 -14.20
N GLN A 1134 51.05 -22.78 -14.51
CA GLN A 1134 50.58 -21.51 -15.03
C GLN A 1134 49.94 -21.69 -16.42
N ASP A 1135 50.61 -22.42 -17.32
CA ASP A 1135 50.09 -22.77 -18.65
C ASP A 1135 48.77 -23.59 -18.56
N PHE A 1136 48.64 -24.47 -17.55
CA PHE A 1136 47.38 -25.17 -17.29
C PHE A 1136 46.26 -24.22 -16.85
N LEU A 1137 46.53 -23.29 -15.95
CA LEU A 1137 45.52 -22.33 -15.47
C LEU A 1137 45.07 -21.37 -16.57
N PHE A 1138 45.99 -20.89 -17.42
CA PHE A 1138 45.63 -20.11 -18.61
C PHE A 1138 44.78 -20.93 -19.58
N HIS A 1139 45.08 -22.22 -19.78
CA HIS A 1139 44.22 -23.09 -20.60
C HIS A 1139 42.80 -23.24 -20.03
N LEU A 1140 42.63 -23.28 -18.70
CA LEU A 1140 41.30 -23.28 -18.05
C LEU A 1140 40.53 -21.96 -18.20
N GLU A 1141 41.23 -20.84 -18.42
CA GLU A 1141 40.63 -19.51 -18.61
C GLU A 1141 40.30 -19.24 -20.09
N ASP A 1142 41.18 -19.65 -21.01
CA ASP A 1142 41.05 -19.40 -22.45
C ASP A 1142 40.04 -20.33 -23.16
N ASP A 1143 39.77 -21.54 -22.65
CA ASP A 1143 38.86 -22.52 -23.26
C ASP A 1143 37.64 -22.84 -22.37
N PRO A 1144 36.48 -22.19 -22.59
CA PRO A 1144 35.26 -22.46 -21.82
C PRO A 1144 34.56 -23.78 -22.19
N ASN A 1145 35.09 -24.56 -23.14
CA ASN A 1145 34.49 -25.82 -23.62
C ASN A 1145 35.38 -27.06 -23.39
N ILE A 1146 36.24 -27.03 -22.37
CA ILE A 1146 37.08 -28.20 -22.02
C ILE A 1146 36.21 -29.45 -21.88
N ASN A 1147 36.56 -30.50 -22.62
CA ASN A 1147 35.76 -31.71 -22.70
C ASN A 1147 35.93 -32.57 -21.43
N CYS A 1148 35.14 -32.27 -20.40
CA CYS A 1148 35.13 -32.97 -19.11
C CYS A 1148 34.58 -34.40 -19.17
N SER A 1149 33.92 -34.82 -20.27
CA SER A 1149 33.12 -36.06 -20.31
C SER A 1149 33.92 -37.35 -20.03
N GLY A 1150 35.22 -37.35 -20.32
CA GLY A 1150 36.13 -38.48 -20.00
C GLY A 1150 36.57 -38.55 -18.53
N TYR A 1151 36.25 -37.53 -17.73
CA TYR A 1151 36.61 -37.39 -16.31
C TYR A 1151 35.39 -37.35 -15.39
N ALA A 1152 34.21 -37.73 -15.90
CA ALA A 1152 32.96 -37.74 -15.15
C ALA A 1152 32.94 -38.89 -14.13
N GLU A 1153 32.37 -38.67 -12.94
CA GLU A 1153 32.29 -39.66 -11.86
C GLU A 1153 30.85 -39.94 -11.44
N ALA A 1154 30.50 -41.22 -11.28
CA ALA A 1154 29.19 -41.62 -10.80
C ALA A 1154 29.01 -41.28 -9.32
N MET A 1155 27.92 -40.60 -8.97
CA MET A 1155 27.54 -40.43 -7.58
C MET A 1155 27.15 -41.78 -6.95
N ALA A 1156 27.54 -41.98 -5.68
CA ALA A 1156 27.08 -43.11 -4.90
C ALA A 1156 25.59 -42.94 -4.55
N SER A 1157 24.69 -43.60 -5.29
CA SER A 1157 23.28 -43.68 -4.92
C SER A 1157 23.11 -44.59 -3.70
N CYS A 1158 22.73 -43.99 -2.58
CA CYS A 1158 22.19 -44.71 -1.43
C CYS A 1158 20.66 -44.63 -1.49
N GLU A 1159 20.05 -45.56 -2.23
CA GLU A 1159 18.59 -45.72 -2.26
C GLU A 1159 18.09 -46.23 -0.90
N ASP A 1160 17.64 -45.33 -0.04
CA ASP A 1160 16.82 -45.66 1.14
C ASP A 1160 15.42 -45.03 1.03
N THR A 1161 14.75 -45.31 -0.09
CA THR A 1161 13.30 -45.17 -0.21
C THR A 1161 12.73 -46.39 -0.93
N GLY A 1162 11.88 -47.16 -0.24
CA GLY A 1162 11.29 -48.39 -0.78
C GLY A 1162 10.20 -48.16 -1.83
N LYS A 1163 10.56 -47.60 -2.99
CA LYS A 1163 9.73 -47.52 -4.20
C LYS A 1163 10.59 -47.72 -5.44
N GLU A 1164 10.50 -48.91 -6.04
CA GLU A 1164 11.11 -49.19 -7.34
C GLU A 1164 10.50 -48.28 -8.43
N ALA A 1165 11.27 -47.29 -8.90
CA ALA A 1165 10.98 -46.53 -10.09
C ALA A 1165 11.95 -46.95 -11.20
N ALA A 1166 11.47 -47.69 -12.19
CA ALA A 1166 12.30 -48.18 -13.29
C ALA A 1166 12.72 -47.03 -14.22
N GLY A 1167 13.92 -46.48 -14.03
CA GLY A 1167 14.49 -45.47 -14.93
C GLY A 1167 15.48 -44.46 -14.33
N SER A 1168 16.27 -44.81 -13.32
CA SER A 1168 17.37 -43.95 -12.85
C SER A 1168 18.50 -43.90 -13.89
N GLN A 1169 18.72 -42.73 -14.49
CA GLN A 1169 20.03 -42.43 -15.10
C GLN A 1169 21.02 -42.15 -13.96
N GLU A 1170 22.22 -42.73 -14.02
CA GLU A 1170 23.30 -42.38 -13.11
C GLU A 1170 23.68 -40.91 -13.35
N GLU A 1171 23.50 -40.07 -12.33
CA GLU A 1171 23.90 -38.66 -12.38
C GLU A 1171 25.42 -38.56 -12.24
N LEU A 1172 26.09 -38.25 -13.35
CA LEU A 1172 27.54 -38.13 -13.43
C LEU A 1172 27.99 -36.70 -13.09
N LEU A 1173 28.84 -36.56 -12.08
CA LEU A 1173 29.48 -35.29 -11.75
C LEU A 1173 30.65 -35.01 -12.70
N LEU A 1174 30.70 -33.81 -13.25
CA LEU A 1174 31.85 -33.29 -14.00
C LEU A 1174 32.72 -32.43 -13.08
N PRO A 1175 34.06 -32.49 -13.21
CA PRO A 1175 34.93 -31.60 -12.45
C PRO A 1175 34.71 -30.13 -12.83
N ASP A 1176 34.70 -29.25 -11.84
CA ASP A 1176 34.77 -27.80 -12.04
C ASP A 1176 36.18 -27.40 -12.51
N LEU A 1177 36.34 -27.24 -13.83
CA LEU A 1177 37.60 -26.94 -14.52
C LEU A 1177 37.73 -25.44 -14.84
N THR A 1178 37.65 -24.62 -13.81
CA THR A 1178 37.92 -23.18 -13.88
C THR A 1178 39.02 -22.82 -12.89
N PRO A 1179 39.72 -21.66 -13.03
CA PRO A 1179 40.64 -21.22 -11.98
C PRO A 1179 39.95 -21.06 -10.62
N ALA A 1180 38.67 -20.68 -10.58
CA ALA A 1180 37.82 -20.71 -9.38
C ALA A 1180 37.64 -22.12 -8.81
N GLY A 1181 37.39 -23.12 -9.67
CA GLY A 1181 37.29 -24.53 -9.30
C GLY A 1181 38.59 -25.09 -8.71
N VAL A 1182 39.74 -24.73 -9.30
CA VAL A 1182 41.07 -25.11 -8.77
C VAL A 1182 41.35 -24.42 -7.43
N LEU A 1183 41.04 -23.13 -7.26
CA LEU A 1183 41.14 -22.45 -5.97
C LEU A 1183 40.28 -23.13 -4.90
N GLY A 1184 39.05 -23.52 -5.27
CA GLY A 1184 38.13 -24.27 -4.41
C GLY A 1184 38.71 -25.62 -3.98
N TRP A 1185 39.30 -26.38 -4.90
CA TRP A 1185 39.98 -27.63 -4.58
C TRP A 1185 41.17 -27.43 -3.62
N LEU A 1186 41.94 -26.36 -3.82
CA LEU A 1186 43.13 -26.06 -3.02
C LEU A 1186 42.84 -25.46 -1.63
N THR A 1187 41.66 -24.86 -1.41
CA THR A 1187 41.39 -24.04 -0.21
C THR A 1187 40.01 -24.17 0.42
N GLY A 1188 39.04 -24.81 -0.26
CA GLY A 1188 37.61 -24.79 0.09
C GLY A 1188 36.87 -23.50 -0.32
N GLN A 1189 37.59 -22.48 -0.81
CA GLN A 1189 37.06 -21.17 -1.19
C GLN A 1189 37.19 -20.98 -2.72
N LYS A 1190 36.11 -20.62 -3.42
CA LYS A 1190 36.11 -20.41 -4.89
C LYS A 1190 36.16 -18.94 -5.33
N HIS A 1191 36.16 -18.00 -4.39
CA HIS A 1191 36.04 -16.56 -4.61
C HIS A 1191 37.22 -15.79 -4.01
N LYS A 1192 37.54 -14.62 -4.57
CA LYS A 1192 38.50 -13.67 -3.99
C LYS A 1192 37.98 -13.12 -2.63
N PRO A 1193 38.81 -12.96 -1.57
CA PRO A 1193 38.40 -12.30 -0.34
C PRO A 1193 38.07 -10.82 -0.58
N ILE A 1194 36.85 -10.41 -0.24
CA ILE A 1194 36.35 -9.06 -0.51
C ILE A 1194 37.02 -8.00 0.37
N SER A 1195 37.53 -8.40 1.54
CA SER A 1195 38.36 -7.57 2.42
C SER A 1195 39.69 -7.12 1.79
N GLY A 1196 40.11 -7.73 0.68
CA GLY A 1196 41.44 -7.53 0.10
C GLY A 1196 42.55 -8.36 0.74
N GLU A 1197 42.21 -9.28 1.65
CA GLU A 1197 43.14 -10.30 2.15
C GLU A 1197 43.69 -11.15 0.98
N GLN A 1198 45.01 -11.32 0.90
CA GLN A 1198 45.63 -12.17 -0.11
C GLN A 1198 45.62 -13.63 0.36
N ILE A 1199 45.02 -14.52 -0.44
CA ILE A 1199 45.12 -15.96 -0.19
C ILE A 1199 46.59 -16.37 -0.39
N SER A 1200 47.16 -17.06 0.61
CA SER A 1200 48.47 -17.70 0.51
C SER A 1200 48.31 -19.21 0.56
N ILE A 1201 48.84 -19.90 -0.46
CA ILE A 1201 48.81 -21.35 -0.63
C ILE A 1201 50.25 -21.86 -0.72
N THR A 1202 50.68 -22.65 0.26
CA THR A 1202 52.03 -23.23 0.29
C THR A 1202 52.16 -24.34 -0.76
N VAL A 1203 53.12 -24.22 -1.67
CA VAL A 1203 53.40 -25.25 -2.68
C VAL A 1203 54.69 -26.00 -2.35
N LYS A 1204 54.59 -27.32 -2.23
CA LYS A 1204 55.70 -28.25 -1.93
C LYS A 1204 55.96 -29.20 -3.09
N PHE A 1205 57.17 -29.76 -3.14
CA PHE A 1205 57.62 -30.57 -4.28
C PHE A 1205 58.19 -31.92 -3.82
N ASP A 1206 57.55 -33.00 -4.24
CA ASP A 1206 57.99 -34.36 -3.93
C ASP A 1206 58.87 -34.94 -5.06
N HIS A 1207 60.16 -35.01 -4.77
CA HIS A 1207 61.17 -35.63 -5.65
C HIS A 1207 61.39 -37.12 -5.37
N ASP A 1208 60.87 -37.64 -4.24
CA ASP A 1208 61.33 -38.89 -3.65
C ASP A 1208 60.25 -40.00 -3.70
N CYS A 1209 59.13 -39.80 -4.40
CA CYS A 1209 58.06 -40.80 -4.56
C CYS A 1209 58.60 -42.15 -5.07
N LEU A 1210 59.47 -42.14 -6.09
CA LEU A 1210 60.10 -43.34 -6.67
C LEU A 1210 61.12 -44.00 -5.74
N ILE A 1211 61.61 -43.28 -4.73
CA ILE A 1211 62.45 -43.83 -3.66
C ILE A 1211 61.55 -44.53 -2.64
N ARG A 1212 60.44 -43.91 -2.25
CA ARG A 1212 59.47 -44.48 -1.28
C ARG A 1212 58.73 -45.70 -1.84
N ASN A 1213 58.40 -45.71 -3.13
CA ASN A 1213 57.77 -46.84 -3.81
C ASN A 1213 58.28 -46.99 -5.26
N PRO A 1214 59.30 -47.81 -5.53
CA PRO A 1214 59.87 -47.94 -6.88
C PRO A 1214 58.97 -48.56 -7.97
N LYS A 1215 57.72 -48.94 -7.66
CA LYS A 1215 56.82 -49.68 -8.59
C LYS A 1215 55.57 -48.93 -9.05
N HIS A 1216 55.20 -47.82 -8.42
CA HIS A 1216 54.04 -47.05 -8.87
C HIS A 1216 54.30 -46.40 -10.24
N GLN A 1217 53.24 -46.18 -11.01
CA GLN A 1217 53.31 -45.63 -12.37
C GLN A 1217 52.84 -44.16 -12.44
N ILE A 1218 52.15 -43.69 -11.40
CA ILE A 1218 51.55 -42.35 -11.30
C ILE A 1218 51.50 -41.94 -9.82
N CYS A 1219 51.58 -40.64 -9.56
CA CYS A 1219 51.18 -40.02 -8.29
C CYS A 1219 50.30 -38.82 -8.60
N PHE A 1220 49.33 -38.55 -7.74
CA PHE A 1220 48.53 -37.33 -7.77
C PHE A 1220 49.11 -36.30 -6.79
N PRO A 1221 48.84 -35.00 -6.97
CA PRO A 1221 49.12 -34.00 -5.96
C PRO A 1221 48.41 -34.33 -4.64
N VAL A 1222 49.06 -34.03 -3.53
CA VAL A 1222 48.44 -34.13 -2.20
C VAL A 1222 48.01 -32.73 -1.79
N VAL A 1223 46.71 -32.54 -1.57
CA VAL A 1223 46.12 -31.27 -1.16
C VAL A 1223 45.65 -31.36 0.30
N ARG A 1224 46.00 -30.35 1.10
CA ARG A 1224 45.54 -30.15 2.47
C ARG A 1224 44.81 -28.81 2.52
N ALA A 1225 43.57 -28.78 2.04
CA ALA A 1225 42.82 -27.54 1.82
C ALA A 1225 42.67 -26.69 3.09
N CYS A 1226 42.42 -27.31 4.25
CA CYS A 1226 42.36 -26.63 5.55
C CYS A 1226 43.68 -25.96 5.97
N ALA A 1227 44.82 -26.43 5.46
CA ALA A 1227 46.15 -25.85 5.68
C ALA A 1227 46.65 -24.99 4.50
N LYS A 1228 45.80 -24.76 3.48
CA LYS A 1228 46.14 -24.10 2.21
C LYS A 1228 47.46 -24.63 1.62
N GLU A 1229 47.63 -25.95 1.55
CA GLU A 1229 48.90 -26.57 1.11
C GLU A 1229 48.68 -27.60 -0.01
N VAL A 1230 49.55 -27.59 -1.02
CA VAL A 1230 49.60 -28.61 -2.09
C VAL A 1230 51.02 -29.12 -2.32
N THR A 1231 51.17 -30.44 -2.48
CA THR A 1231 52.46 -31.09 -2.80
C THR A 1231 52.40 -31.73 -4.19
N PHE A 1232 53.23 -31.26 -5.13
CA PHE A 1232 53.32 -31.79 -6.49
C PHE A 1232 54.34 -32.94 -6.65
N PRO A 1233 53.97 -34.09 -7.26
CA PRO A 1233 54.88 -35.21 -7.50
C PRO A 1233 55.71 -35.02 -8.79
N ILE A 1234 56.85 -34.36 -8.64
CA ILE A 1234 57.78 -33.95 -9.72
C ILE A 1234 58.17 -35.09 -10.68
N ALA A 1235 58.24 -36.33 -10.19
CA ALA A 1235 58.70 -37.45 -11.01
C ALA A 1235 57.81 -37.75 -12.23
N HIS A 1236 56.52 -37.42 -12.18
CA HIS A 1236 55.52 -37.77 -13.20
C HIS A 1236 54.95 -36.55 -13.95
N MET A 1237 55.18 -35.35 -13.43
CA MET A 1237 54.66 -34.08 -13.96
C MET A 1237 55.74 -33.32 -14.75
N LYS A 1238 56.18 -33.89 -15.89
CA LYS A 1238 57.37 -33.41 -16.64
C LYS A 1238 57.08 -32.80 -18.01
N THR A 1239 55.87 -32.98 -18.53
CA THR A 1239 55.40 -32.40 -19.80
C THR A 1239 54.00 -31.85 -19.60
N GLN A 1240 53.58 -30.87 -20.41
CA GLN A 1240 52.22 -30.32 -20.29
C GLN A 1240 51.14 -31.42 -20.41
N GLU A 1241 51.32 -32.37 -21.33
CA GLU A 1241 50.42 -33.50 -21.53
C GLU A 1241 50.24 -34.33 -20.24
N THR A 1242 51.34 -34.73 -19.61
CA THR A 1242 51.32 -35.53 -18.36
C THR A 1242 50.90 -34.70 -17.15
N PHE A 1243 51.23 -33.41 -17.12
CA PHE A 1243 50.78 -32.48 -16.09
C PHE A 1243 49.26 -32.32 -16.13
N ASN A 1244 48.70 -32.01 -17.30
CA ASN A 1244 47.27 -31.85 -17.52
C ASN A 1244 46.52 -33.15 -17.18
N GLU A 1245 46.95 -34.31 -17.70
CA GLU A 1245 46.31 -35.60 -17.42
C GLU A 1245 46.24 -35.89 -15.91
N ILE A 1246 47.36 -35.76 -15.19
CA ILE A 1246 47.42 -36.05 -13.76
C ILE A 1246 46.59 -35.04 -12.96
N LEU A 1247 46.62 -33.74 -13.30
CA LEU A 1247 45.91 -32.71 -12.56
C LEU A 1247 44.39 -32.76 -12.81
N MET A 1248 43.96 -33.06 -14.03
CA MET A 1248 42.54 -33.30 -14.38
C MET A 1248 41.97 -34.50 -13.63
N LEU A 1249 42.71 -35.62 -13.59
CA LEU A 1249 42.35 -36.80 -12.79
C LEU A 1249 42.36 -36.49 -11.28
N ALA A 1250 43.29 -35.66 -10.79
CA ALA A 1250 43.34 -35.28 -9.38
C ALA A 1250 42.17 -34.35 -8.99
N LEU A 1251 41.74 -33.46 -9.89
CA LEU A 1251 40.56 -32.61 -9.69
C LEU A 1251 39.28 -33.44 -9.71
N SER A 1252 39.09 -34.34 -10.68
CA SER A 1252 37.88 -35.19 -10.73
C SER A 1252 37.76 -36.10 -9.50
N LYS A 1253 38.84 -36.82 -9.18
CA LYS A 1253 38.88 -37.76 -8.04
C LYS A 1253 38.89 -37.02 -6.70
N GLY A 1254 39.50 -35.84 -6.65
CA GLY A 1254 39.54 -35.00 -5.45
C GLY A 1254 38.18 -34.41 -5.10
N GLN A 1255 37.37 -34.04 -6.09
CA GLN A 1255 36.00 -33.56 -5.87
C GLN A 1255 35.06 -34.69 -5.40
N SER A 1256 35.24 -35.93 -5.89
CA SER A 1256 34.42 -37.06 -5.44
C SER A 1256 34.73 -37.53 -4.01
N PHE A 1257 35.99 -37.47 -3.55
CA PHE A 1257 36.33 -37.74 -2.14
C PHE A 1257 35.73 -36.75 -1.13
N GLY A 1258 35.34 -35.55 -1.57
CA GLY A 1258 34.60 -34.59 -0.76
C GLY A 1258 33.08 -34.80 -0.77
N MET A 1259 32.52 -35.64 -1.65
CA MET A 1259 31.07 -35.75 -1.88
C MET A 1259 30.51 -37.18 -1.70
N ALA A 1260 31.34 -38.13 -1.26
CA ALA A 1260 31.02 -39.57 -1.13
C ALA A 1260 30.72 -40.01 0.32
#